data_AF-A0A8T4WC33-F1
#
_entry.id   AF-A0A8T4WC33-F1
#
_cell.length_a   1.000
_cell.length_b   1.000
_cell.length_c   1.000
_cell.angle_alpha   90.00
_cell.angle_beta   90.00
_cell.angle_gamma   90.00
#
_symmetry.space_group_name_H-M   'P 1'
#
loop_
_entity.id
_entity.type
_entity.pdbx_description
1 polymer ?
#
loop_
_entity_poly.entity_id
_entity_poly.type
_entity_poly.pdbx_seq_one_letter_code
_entity_poly.pdbx_strand_id
1 'polypeptide(L)'
;MTKDSLNRYAELYGPVQEEDAVQMSRKKYAISVIGIIIILLFLGATIYGWFLNQNIYQTMFESKAGVDYWSIWTLENNLFTASILLTLLSMITLPQRSTFLSLLSRATTQGPQVKRLSKKHAIIWRFLEAGGLLFFYVSSGGFAVTGQNVAFLLLLMSHGSISINASQVQTLFTIPFAPGTSAEGITSLVPALEAYQLYLGLISTFIVATGIRIGLTLLKDLMAPQRDEFVIAAKGLSITALILVLQILGVPMWTVNAGTWMSYLALIIALAASIVAALAFLGLRIHMGDARQRMNTKIQQLQTELARLQSELVSLRNEYEAGSLSMEDYRNRVNLLMQDKSHVSSELNRLKLEKMVPFVGSPKSFTLLTVFLVIIVAMLPIIQGLYYGIQMEGDKYIDWKFNYETKKEIAITQWASGIQNMQTTTLDDLISNATPSGDVEFLTTVRQWDQQASYLRMRNQIGTNWMELADSDIVYLRNHEYWIAPLTFDYGTITSSFINKHLIYTHTEGLVVLDAYSGDLIEDENLIALLNRTDTIATYYGEGTGFGHEVFVNTGDFDEVGNTTFQGTPDYQLSGFESAYYTFGMGTDAWSFIGQDLDMLVQRNVASRVKSVLLQGLTVDDDAYVVVDPSGNIYYGVSVFVDYPLTTGYAHENYLRFLGVVLVDAHTGGMDFYRSPSDGDDFFIDRTYSEYYPWQDTPSWLQSQIKWPEDLYERQLDIAYTYHVENGFTWKSGSDFHEGPTGSDTRYIIMRIGGEERFVAMHNAEFENAAGENLAGIYVMGCGDNSFGELSFYGVRESGLSRLLGPGAAVQ
;
A
#
# COMPACT_ATOMS: atom_id res chain seq x y z
N MET A 1 53.99 -41.14 -42.09
CA MET A 1 52.61 -41.66 -41.99
C MET A 1 52.07 -41.82 -43.42
N THR A 2 51.84 -43.06 -43.82
CA THR A 2 51.46 -43.49 -45.18
C THR A 2 49.95 -43.35 -45.41
N LYS A 3 49.56 -43.19 -46.68
CA LYS A 3 48.18 -43.04 -47.21
C LYS A 3 47.17 -44.07 -46.65
N ASP A 4 47.65 -45.22 -46.16
CA ASP A 4 46.85 -46.25 -45.49
C ASP A 4 46.24 -45.81 -44.15
N SER A 5 46.84 -44.86 -43.43
CA SER A 5 46.26 -44.38 -42.16
C SER A 5 45.08 -43.43 -42.38
N LEU A 6 44.99 -42.78 -43.54
CA LEU A 6 43.87 -41.92 -43.93
C LEU A 6 42.67 -42.72 -44.44
N ASN A 7 42.91 -43.82 -45.16
CA ASN A 7 41.82 -44.68 -45.65
C ASN A 7 41.15 -45.49 -44.52
N ARG A 8 41.90 -45.91 -43.49
CA ARG A 8 41.28 -46.55 -42.31
C ARG A 8 40.44 -45.59 -41.45
N TYR A 9 40.72 -44.29 -41.49
CA TYR A 9 39.88 -43.29 -40.82
C TYR A 9 38.56 -43.03 -41.58
N ALA A 10 38.56 -43.18 -42.90
CA ALA A 10 37.37 -43.00 -43.74
C ALA A 10 36.44 -44.23 -43.77
N GLU A 11 36.94 -45.43 -43.48
CA GLU A 11 36.10 -46.65 -43.38
C GLU A 11 35.41 -46.82 -42.01
N LEU A 12 35.96 -46.22 -40.94
CA LEU A 12 35.40 -46.30 -39.57
C LEU A 12 34.25 -45.33 -39.31
N TYR A 13 34.12 -44.29 -40.13
CA TYR A 13 33.01 -43.33 -40.12
C TYR A 13 32.42 -43.26 -41.52
N GLY A 14 31.49 -44.17 -41.83
CA GLY A 14 30.64 -44.04 -43.01
C GLY A 14 29.90 -42.69 -43.02
N PRO A 15 29.37 -42.26 -44.19
CA PRO A 15 28.70 -40.96 -44.31
C PRO A 15 27.38 -40.97 -43.53
N VAL A 16 27.42 -40.54 -42.27
CA VAL A 16 26.21 -40.23 -41.51
C VAL A 16 25.76 -38.82 -41.88
N GLN A 17 24.90 -38.79 -42.89
CA GLN A 17 23.75 -37.91 -43.10
C GLN A 17 23.92 -36.43 -42.74
N GLU A 18 24.48 -35.66 -43.67
CA GLU A 18 24.33 -34.21 -43.73
C GLU A 18 22.84 -33.80 -43.87
N GLU A 19 22.01 -34.66 -44.47
CA GLU A 19 20.54 -34.49 -44.54
C GLU A 19 19.85 -34.54 -43.17
N ASP A 20 20.24 -35.45 -42.27
CA ASP A 20 19.60 -35.60 -40.95
C ASP A 20 19.92 -34.42 -40.02
N ALA A 21 21.13 -33.84 -40.12
CA ALA A 21 21.52 -32.65 -39.36
C ALA A 21 20.74 -31.40 -39.82
N VAL A 22 20.53 -31.24 -41.12
CA VAL A 22 19.71 -30.15 -41.69
C VAL A 22 18.23 -30.34 -41.36
N GLN A 23 17.72 -31.58 -41.40
CA GLN A 23 16.34 -31.90 -41.04
C GLN A 23 16.07 -31.70 -39.54
N MET A 24 17.05 -32.02 -38.68
CA MET A 24 16.98 -31.77 -37.24
C MET A 24 17.06 -30.26 -36.91
N SER A 25 17.86 -29.48 -37.63
CA SER A 25 17.89 -28.01 -37.53
C SER A 25 16.57 -27.36 -37.94
N ARG A 26 15.97 -27.80 -39.05
CA ARG A 26 14.64 -27.33 -39.50
C ARG A 26 13.54 -27.70 -38.52
N LYS A 27 13.56 -28.90 -37.92
CA LYS A 27 12.62 -29.30 -36.86
C LYS A 27 12.76 -28.43 -35.61
N LYS A 28 13.99 -28.14 -35.16
CA LYS A 28 14.22 -27.23 -34.02
C LYS A 28 13.73 -25.81 -34.31
N TYR A 29 13.97 -25.30 -35.53
CA TYR A 29 13.46 -24.00 -35.95
C TYR A 29 11.93 -23.98 -36.02
N ALA A 30 11.30 -25.00 -36.60
CA ALA A 30 9.84 -25.13 -36.66
C ALA A 30 9.20 -25.20 -35.26
N ILE A 31 9.77 -25.98 -34.33
CA ILE A 31 9.32 -26.05 -32.93
C ILE A 31 9.47 -24.68 -32.25
N SER A 32 10.57 -23.96 -32.50
CA SER A 32 10.79 -22.61 -31.96
C SER A 32 9.75 -21.61 -32.47
N VAL A 33 9.45 -21.66 -33.78
CA VAL A 33 8.43 -20.79 -34.40
C VAL A 33 7.03 -21.12 -33.88
N ILE A 34 6.68 -22.41 -33.77
CA ILE A 34 5.40 -22.84 -33.18
C ILE A 34 5.30 -22.36 -31.73
N GLY A 35 6.37 -22.51 -30.94
CA GLY A 35 6.41 -22.01 -29.56
C GLY A 35 6.18 -20.49 -29.47
N ILE A 36 6.81 -19.71 -30.35
CA ILE A 36 6.60 -18.25 -30.43
C ILE A 36 5.16 -17.93 -30.81
N ILE A 37 4.58 -18.64 -31.79
CA ILE A 37 3.18 -18.44 -32.20
C ILE A 37 2.23 -18.73 -31.04
N ILE A 38 2.44 -19.82 -30.29
CA ILE A 38 1.63 -20.16 -29.11
C ILE A 38 1.72 -19.06 -28.06
N ILE A 39 2.93 -18.56 -27.78
CA ILE A 39 3.13 -17.46 -26.82
C ILE A 39 2.41 -16.20 -27.29
N LEU A 40 2.50 -15.85 -28.58
CA LEU A 40 1.83 -14.67 -29.14
C LEU A 40 0.31 -14.82 -29.12
N LEU A 41 -0.23 -16.01 -29.41
CA LEU A 41 -1.67 -16.29 -29.32
C LEU A 41 -2.15 -16.21 -27.88
N PHE A 42 -1.39 -16.77 -26.93
CA PHE A 42 -1.71 -16.69 -25.51
C PHE A 42 -1.71 -15.23 -25.03
N LEU A 43 -0.65 -14.47 -25.35
CA LEU A 43 -0.58 -13.04 -25.04
C LEU A 43 -1.73 -12.26 -25.69
N GLY A 44 -2.06 -12.55 -26.95
CA GLY A 44 -3.17 -11.92 -27.67
C GLY A 44 -4.52 -12.19 -27.01
N ALA A 45 -4.77 -13.44 -26.61
CA ALA A 45 -5.98 -13.82 -25.88
C ALA A 45 -6.05 -13.11 -24.52
N THR A 46 -4.96 -13.11 -23.75
CA THR A 46 -4.91 -12.40 -22.46
C THR A 46 -5.16 -10.88 -22.61
N ILE A 47 -4.56 -10.24 -23.61
CA ILE A 47 -4.76 -8.81 -23.89
C ILE A 47 -6.21 -8.53 -24.30
N TYR A 48 -6.78 -9.39 -25.16
CA TYR A 48 -8.18 -9.24 -25.56
C TYR A 48 -9.14 -9.42 -24.39
N GLY A 49 -8.94 -10.44 -23.56
CA GLY A 49 -9.74 -10.65 -22.35
C GLY A 49 -9.65 -9.47 -21.37
N TRP A 50 -8.46 -8.91 -21.19
CA TRP A 50 -8.29 -7.69 -20.39
C TRP A 50 -9.08 -6.52 -20.98
N PHE A 51 -8.96 -6.28 -22.30
CA PHE A 51 -9.69 -5.20 -22.98
C PHE A 51 -11.21 -5.37 -22.92
N LEU A 52 -11.72 -6.58 -23.15
CA LEU A 52 -13.15 -6.90 -23.05
C LEU A 52 -13.66 -6.62 -21.63
N ASN A 53 -12.92 -7.02 -20.60
CA ASN A 53 -13.27 -6.75 -19.21
C ASN A 53 -13.34 -5.25 -18.90
N GLN A 54 -12.37 -4.45 -19.40
CA GLN A 54 -12.43 -2.99 -19.27
C GLN A 54 -13.67 -2.41 -19.96
N ASN A 55 -14.01 -2.91 -21.14
CA ASN A 55 -15.19 -2.45 -21.89
C ASN A 55 -16.51 -2.78 -21.18
N ILE A 56 -16.59 -3.98 -20.58
CA ILE A 56 -17.73 -4.40 -19.76
C ILE A 56 -17.93 -3.42 -18.60
N TYR A 57 -16.91 -3.18 -17.79
CA TYR A 57 -17.01 -2.26 -16.66
C TYR A 57 -17.30 -0.82 -17.08
N GLN A 58 -16.67 -0.35 -18.16
CA GLN A 58 -16.92 1.00 -18.68
C GLN A 58 -18.38 1.20 -19.10
N THR A 59 -18.92 0.27 -19.90
CA THR A 59 -20.30 0.35 -20.37
C THR A 59 -21.30 0.22 -19.21
N MET A 60 -21.04 -0.72 -18.30
CA MET A 60 -21.89 -0.96 -17.13
C MET A 60 -21.99 0.28 -16.25
N PHE A 61 -20.86 0.85 -15.81
CA PHE A 61 -20.88 1.98 -14.88
C PHE A 61 -21.30 3.30 -15.51
N GLU A 62 -21.03 3.49 -16.81
CA GLU A 62 -21.59 4.62 -17.55
C GLU A 62 -23.12 4.57 -17.56
N SER A 63 -23.69 3.38 -17.82
CA SER A 63 -25.16 3.21 -17.87
C SER A 63 -25.83 3.14 -16.50
N LYS A 64 -25.17 2.55 -15.50
CA LYS A 64 -25.79 2.22 -14.20
C LYS A 64 -25.51 3.23 -13.12
N ALA A 65 -24.39 3.95 -13.19
CA ALA A 65 -23.99 4.94 -12.18
C ALA A 65 -23.77 6.34 -12.74
N GLY A 66 -23.72 6.50 -14.07
CA GLY A 66 -23.37 7.77 -14.70
C GLY A 66 -21.92 8.20 -14.45
N VAL A 67 -21.01 7.24 -14.19
CA VAL A 67 -19.59 7.52 -13.90
C VAL A 67 -18.68 7.01 -15.01
N ASP A 68 -17.60 7.75 -15.29
CA ASP A 68 -16.56 7.33 -16.24
C ASP A 68 -15.54 6.41 -15.55
N TYR A 69 -15.77 5.10 -15.67
CA TYR A 69 -14.87 4.08 -15.11
C TYR A 69 -13.44 4.18 -15.62
N TRP A 70 -13.22 4.54 -16.90
CA TRP A 70 -11.87 4.66 -17.44
C TRP A 70 -11.12 5.82 -16.79
N SER A 71 -11.81 6.94 -16.58
CA SER A 71 -11.28 8.08 -15.84
C SER A 71 -10.93 7.71 -14.39
N ILE A 72 -11.78 6.95 -13.70
CA ILE A 72 -11.54 6.46 -12.34
C ILE A 72 -10.29 5.57 -12.30
N TRP A 73 -10.27 4.52 -13.14
CA TRP A 73 -9.21 3.52 -13.13
C TRP A 73 -7.84 4.10 -13.54
N THR A 74 -7.83 5.02 -14.52
CA THR A 74 -6.60 5.68 -14.98
C THR A 74 -6.23 6.95 -14.20
N LEU A 75 -7.07 7.36 -13.25
CA LEU A 75 -6.95 8.64 -12.54
C LEU A 75 -6.83 9.81 -13.52
N GLU A 76 -7.77 9.91 -14.47
CA GLU A 76 -7.77 10.90 -15.57
C GLU A 76 -6.50 10.84 -16.44
N ASN A 77 -6.03 9.64 -16.76
CA ASN A 77 -4.75 9.36 -17.44
C ASN A 77 -3.48 9.77 -16.65
N ASN A 78 -3.60 10.24 -15.41
CA ASN A 78 -2.44 10.55 -14.57
C ASN A 78 -1.64 9.29 -14.21
N LEU A 79 -2.27 8.11 -14.20
CA LEU A 79 -1.58 6.82 -14.06
C LEU A 79 -0.48 6.64 -15.12
N PHE A 80 -0.81 6.87 -16.39
CA PHE A 80 0.16 6.73 -17.48
C PHE A 80 1.21 7.83 -17.46
N THR A 81 0.79 9.08 -17.15
CA THR A 81 1.72 10.22 -17.03
C THR A 81 2.75 9.99 -15.91
N ALA A 82 2.30 9.59 -14.72
CA ALA A 82 3.17 9.23 -13.60
C ALA A 82 4.12 8.10 -13.97
N SER A 83 3.60 7.03 -14.58
CA SER A 83 4.40 5.86 -14.96
C SER A 83 5.48 6.19 -15.99
N ILE A 84 5.17 7.06 -16.96
CA ILE A 84 6.15 7.56 -17.93
C ILE A 84 7.23 8.38 -17.23
N LEU A 85 6.85 9.31 -16.34
CA LEU A 85 7.81 10.14 -15.60
C LEU A 85 8.74 9.28 -14.73
N LEU A 86 8.20 8.34 -13.96
CA LEU A 86 8.96 7.41 -13.12
C LEU A 86 9.90 6.52 -13.95
N THR A 87 9.44 6.07 -15.12
CA THR A 87 10.27 5.31 -16.08
C THR A 87 11.45 6.16 -16.56
N LEU A 88 11.20 7.40 -16.98
CA LEU A 88 12.24 8.31 -17.46
C LEU A 88 13.29 8.61 -16.36
N LEU A 89 12.85 8.86 -15.13
CA LEU A 89 13.71 9.11 -13.98
C LEU A 89 14.58 7.90 -13.62
N SER A 90 14.05 6.70 -13.80
CA SER A 90 14.78 5.45 -13.58
C SER A 90 15.83 5.16 -14.67
N MET A 91 15.62 5.69 -15.88
CA MET A 91 16.41 5.36 -17.07
C MET A 91 17.58 6.31 -17.40
N ILE A 92 17.93 7.28 -16.54
CA ILE A 92 18.94 8.32 -16.83
C ILE A 92 20.38 7.74 -16.88
N THR A 93 20.73 7.01 -17.94
CA THR A 93 22.06 6.46 -18.24
C THR A 93 22.43 6.71 -19.70
N LEU A 94 23.74 6.72 -20.00
CA LEU A 94 24.21 6.75 -21.38
C LEU A 94 23.62 5.57 -22.18
N PRO A 95 23.01 5.78 -23.36
CA PRO A 95 22.30 4.73 -24.09
C PRO A 95 23.13 3.47 -24.36
N GLN A 96 24.43 3.62 -24.58
CA GLN A 96 25.36 2.53 -24.90
C GLN A 96 25.92 1.76 -23.69
N ARG A 97 25.65 2.21 -22.46
CA ARG A 97 26.18 1.60 -21.24
C ARG A 97 25.05 1.08 -20.35
N SER A 98 25.07 -0.21 -20.04
CA SER A 98 24.18 -0.83 -19.06
C SER A 98 25.02 -1.41 -17.92
N THR A 99 24.76 -0.94 -16.69
CA THR A 99 25.42 -1.46 -15.50
C THR A 99 25.00 -2.90 -15.22
N PHE A 100 23.71 -3.22 -15.41
CA PHE A 100 23.15 -4.56 -15.26
C PHE A 100 23.79 -5.57 -16.22
N LEU A 101 23.83 -5.29 -17.53
CA LEU A 101 24.47 -6.19 -18.50
C LEU A 101 25.98 -6.32 -18.27
N SER A 102 26.63 -5.29 -17.74
CA SER A 102 28.04 -5.36 -17.38
C SER A 102 28.31 -6.23 -16.14
N LEU A 103 27.36 -6.30 -15.21
CA LEU A 103 27.39 -7.20 -14.06
C LEU A 103 27.11 -8.64 -14.52
N LEU A 104 26.05 -8.85 -15.32
CA LEU A 104 25.65 -10.16 -15.80
C LEU A 104 26.74 -10.80 -16.69
N SER A 105 27.36 -10.02 -17.58
CA SER A 105 28.53 -10.49 -18.34
C SER A 105 29.71 -10.84 -17.45
N ARG A 106 29.91 -10.15 -16.31
CA ARG A 106 30.96 -10.51 -15.34
C ARG A 106 30.67 -11.82 -14.65
N ALA A 107 29.41 -12.07 -14.29
CA ALA A 107 28.98 -13.29 -13.62
C ALA A 107 29.03 -14.51 -14.55
N THR A 108 28.74 -14.33 -15.85
CA THR A 108 28.54 -15.43 -16.80
C THR A 108 29.74 -15.71 -17.72
N THR A 109 30.64 -14.74 -17.95
CA THR A 109 31.76 -14.90 -18.89
C THR A 109 33.13 -14.69 -18.23
N GLN A 110 34.07 -15.61 -18.51
CA GLN A 110 35.49 -15.44 -18.16
C GLN A 110 36.26 -14.54 -19.16
N GLY A 111 35.58 -14.04 -20.21
CA GLY A 111 36.16 -13.28 -21.33
C GLY A 111 36.10 -11.74 -21.20
N PRO A 112 36.43 -11.00 -22.29
CA PRO A 112 36.47 -9.53 -22.27
C PRO A 112 35.10 -8.92 -22.01
N GLN A 113 35.04 -8.05 -21.01
CA GLN A 113 33.84 -7.35 -20.56
C GLN A 113 33.21 -6.51 -21.67
N VAL A 114 31.91 -6.73 -21.94
CA VAL A 114 31.13 -5.84 -22.82
C VAL A 114 30.93 -4.49 -22.11
N LYS A 115 31.79 -3.52 -22.42
CA LYS A 115 31.73 -2.16 -21.83
C LYS A 115 30.77 -1.22 -22.57
N ARG A 116 30.45 -1.50 -23.84
CA ARG A 116 29.56 -0.70 -24.68
C ARG A 116 28.76 -1.61 -25.62
N LEU A 117 27.45 -1.38 -25.68
CA LEU A 117 26.58 -1.98 -26.68
C LEU A 117 26.74 -1.26 -28.03
N SER A 118 26.61 -2.00 -29.12
CA SER A 118 26.47 -1.39 -30.46
C SER A 118 25.22 -0.51 -30.52
N LYS A 119 25.18 0.51 -31.40
CA LYS A 119 24.05 1.45 -31.48
C LYS A 119 22.68 0.75 -31.65
N LYS A 120 22.58 -0.27 -32.51
CA LYS A 120 21.32 -1.01 -32.75
C LYS A 120 20.86 -1.78 -31.50
N HIS A 121 21.76 -2.54 -30.88
CA HIS A 121 21.46 -3.30 -29.67
C HIS A 121 21.20 -2.38 -28.46
N ALA A 122 21.86 -1.23 -28.39
CA ALA A 122 21.61 -0.22 -27.37
C ALA A 122 20.18 0.33 -27.48
N ILE A 123 19.71 0.65 -28.68
CA ILE A 123 18.32 1.13 -28.88
C ILE A 123 17.32 0.05 -28.47
N ILE A 124 17.49 -1.20 -28.92
CA ILE A 124 16.61 -2.31 -28.56
C ILE A 124 16.58 -2.53 -27.05
N TRP A 125 17.75 -2.54 -26.39
CA TRP A 125 17.84 -2.67 -24.94
C TRP A 125 17.10 -1.56 -24.22
N ARG A 126 17.16 -0.31 -24.71
CA ARG A 126 16.44 0.81 -24.10
C ARG A 126 14.93 0.71 -24.24
N PHE A 127 14.43 0.23 -25.37
CA PHE A 127 12.99 -0.02 -25.51
C PHE A 127 12.51 -1.13 -24.57
N LEU A 128 13.30 -2.21 -24.41
CA LEU A 128 12.96 -3.29 -23.48
C LEU A 128 13.00 -2.82 -22.02
N GLU A 129 14.01 -2.04 -21.64
CA GLU A 129 14.14 -1.46 -20.30
C GLU A 129 13.00 -0.47 -20.01
N ALA A 130 12.67 0.41 -20.97
CA ALA A 130 11.55 1.34 -20.86
C ALA A 130 10.21 0.62 -20.75
N GLY A 131 9.96 -0.38 -21.61
CA GLY A 131 8.73 -1.16 -21.59
C GLY A 131 8.57 -1.95 -20.30
N GLY A 132 9.64 -2.55 -19.78
CA GLY A 132 9.62 -3.28 -18.52
C GLY A 132 9.37 -2.37 -17.31
N LEU A 133 10.01 -1.20 -17.25
CA LEU A 133 9.78 -0.22 -16.19
C LEU A 133 8.39 0.41 -16.27
N LEU A 134 7.93 0.76 -17.48
CA LEU A 134 6.59 1.30 -17.68
C LEU A 134 5.52 0.29 -17.26
N PHE A 135 5.67 -0.97 -17.67
CA PHE A 135 4.77 -2.04 -17.24
C PHE A 135 4.78 -2.19 -15.71
N PHE A 136 5.96 -2.18 -15.09
CA PHE A 136 6.09 -2.22 -13.63
C PHE A 136 5.31 -1.07 -12.96
N TYR A 137 5.51 0.17 -13.37
CA TYR A 137 4.83 1.32 -12.75
C TYR A 137 3.33 1.38 -13.03
N VAL A 138 2.87 1.00 -14.23
CA VAL A 138 1.44 0.90 -14.52
C VAL A 138 0.80 -0.22 -13.69
N SER A 139 1.46 -1.38 -13.60
CA SER A 139 0.97 -2.51 -12.80
C SER A 139 0.94 -2.23 -11.30
N SER A 140 1.81 -1.33 -10.82
CA SER A 140 1.84 -0.89 -9.44
C SER A 140 0.94 0.32 -9.18
N GLY A 141 0.04 0.71 -10.09
CA GLY A 141 -0.87 1.85 -9.90
C GLY A 141 -0.20 3.23 -9.90
N GLY A 142 1.00 3.37 -10.45
CA GLY A 142 1.74 4.63 -10.50
C GLY A 142 2.51 4.96 -9.22
N PHE A 143 2.67 4.00 -8.31
CA PHE A 143 3.46 4.17 -7.09
C PHE A 143 4.96 4.33 -7.38
N ALA A 144 5.59 5.28 -6.70
CA ALA A 144 7.04 5.38 -6.63
C ALA A 144 7.62 4.20 -5.83
N VAL A 145 8.90 3.88 -6.06
CA VAL A 145 9.59 2.77 -5.37
C VAL A 145 9.62 2.95 -3.85
N THR A 146 9.47 4.18 -3.38
CA THR A 146 9.45 4.58 -1.97
C THR A 146 8.05 4.62 -1.34
N GLY A 147 6.99 4.26 -2.08
CA GLY A 147 5.63 4.07 -1.55
C GLY A 147 4.64 5.22 -1.80
N GLN A 148 5.06 6.35 -2.37
CA GLN A 148 4.15 7.45 -2.70
C GLN A 148 3.31 7.14 -3.95
N ASN A 149 1.99 7.35 -3.91
CA ASN A 149 1.16 7.25 -5.11
C ASN A 149 1.25 8.54 -5.96
N VAL A 150 2.21 8.57 -6.88
CA VAL A 150 2.45 9.72 -7.77
C VAL A 150 1.25 9.98 -8.69
N ALA A 151 0.54 8.94 -9.13
CA ALA A 151 -0.61 9.09 -10.02
C ALA A 151 -1.79 9.79 -9.33
N PHE A 152 -2.14 9.35 -8.12
CA PHE A 152 -3.21 9.95 -7.34
C PHE A 152 -2.87 11.39 -6.90
N LEU A 153 -1.62 11.63 -6.48
CA LEU A 153 -1.18 12.99 -6.13
C LEU A 153 -1.14 13.94 -7.33
N LEU A 154 -0.87 13.45 -8.55
CA LEU A 154 -1.00 14.24 -9.77
C LEU A 154 -2.45 14.61 -10.07
N LEU A 155 -3.39 13.67 -9.87
CA LEU A 155 -4.83 13.93 -10.00
C LEU A 155 -5.25 15.06 -9.05
N LEU A 156 -4.95 14.93 -7.75
CA LEU A 156 -5.25 15.94 -6.74
C LEU A 156 -4.63 17.32 -7.07
N MET A 157 -3.42 17.32 -7.62
CA MET A 157 -2.76 18.56 -8.03
C MET A 157 -3.40 19.17 -9.28
N SER A 158 -3.87 18.34 -10.21
CA SER A 158 -4.54 18.81 -11.44
C SER A 158 -5.90 19.44 -11.16
N HIS A 159 -6.62 18.94 -10.15
CA HIS A 159 -7.88 19.51 -9.66
C HIS A 159 -7.66 20.75 -8.77
N GLY A 160 -6.42 21.08 -8.43
CA GLY A 160 -6.08 22.23 -7.59
C GLY A 160 -6.34 22.01 -6.10
N SER A 161 -6.67 20.78 -5.69
CA SER A 161 -6.92 20.39 -4.30
C SER A 161 -5.66 20.51 -3.44
N ILE A 162 -4.50 20.15 -4.01
CA ILE A 162 -3.20 20.28 -3.35
C ILE A 162 -2.27 21.24 -4.11
N SER A 163 -1.50 22.02 -3.36
CA SER A 163 -0.46 22.88 -3.92
C SER A 163 0.62 23.15 -2.89
N ILE A 164 1.82 23.51 -3.36
CA ILE A 164 2.93 23.86 -2.47
C ILE A 164 3.68 25.09 -2.99
N ASN A 165 3.80 26.09 -2.12
CA ASN A 165 4.53 27.32 -2.37
C ASN A 165 5.93 27.28 -1.75
N ALA A 166 6.85 28.11 -2.25
CA ALA A 166 8.23 28.18 -1.74
C ALA A 166 8.32 28.50 -0.24
N SER A 167 7.40 29.34 0.28
CA SER A 167 7.31 29.64 1.71
C SER A 167 6.89 28.42 2.53
N GLN A 168 5.93 27.64 2.05
CA GLN A 168 5.49 26.41 2.71
C GLN A 168 6.61 25.36 2.73
N VAL A 169 7.35 25.19 1.61
CA VAL A 169 8.56 24.34 1.59
C VAL A 169 9.54 24.76 2.67
N GLN A 170 9.83 26.06 2.76
CA GLN A 170 10.73 26.57 3.79
C GLN A 170 10.20 26.25 5.20
N THR A 171 8.91 26.48 5.45
CA THR A 171 8.27 26.15 6.73
C THR A 171 8.45 24.67 7.07
N LEU A 172 8.17 23.76 6.12
CA LEU A 172 8.32 22.30 6.32
C LEU A 172 9.73 21.92 6.80
N PHE A 173 10.78 22.48 6.19
CA PHE A 173 12.16 22.21 6.59
C PHE A 173 12.59 22.91 7.89
N THR A 174 11.81 23.87 8.38
CA THR A 174 12.05 24.54 9.68
C THR A 174 11.30 23.91 10.84
N ILE A 175 10.23 23.12 10.59
CA ILE A 175 9.42 22.46 11.61
C ILE A 175 10.27 21.70 12.65
N PRO A 176 11.29 20.91 12.27
CA PRO A 176 12.14 20.22 13.25
C PRO A 176 12.82 21.15 14.26
N PHE A 177 13.05 22.42 13.92
CA PHE A 177 13.66 23.45 14.76
C PHE A 177 12.64 24.33 15.49
N ALA A 178 11.34 24.11 15.27
CA ALA A 178 10.24 24.91 15.82
C ALA A 178 9.21 24.00 16.53
N PRO A 179 9.59 23.36 17.66
CA PRO A 179 8.70 22.43 18.38
C PRO A 179 7.39 23.06 18.85
N GLY A 180 7.35 24.38 19.06
CA GLY A 180 6.18 25.14 19.49
C GLY A 180 5.15 25.49 18.40
N THR A 181 5.25 24.94 17.20
CA THR A 181 4.21 25.11 16.15
C THR A 181 2.87 24.57 16.66
N SER A 182 1.75 25.24 16.41
CA SER A 182 0.41 24.81 16.85
C SER A 182 -0.15 23.66 16.00
N ALA A 183 -1.12 22.91 16.53
CA ALA A 183 -1.80 21.83 15.81
C ALA A 183 -2.49 22.34 14.53
N GLU A 184 -3.22 23.46 14.62
CA GLU A 184 -3.84 24.14 13.47
C GLU A 184 -2.83 24.58 12.40
N GLY A 185 -1.63 24.98 12.83
CA GLY A 185 -0.53 25.30 11.92
C GLY A 185 -0.04 24.08 11.14
N ILE A 186 -0.14 22.88 11.72
CA ILE A 186 0.19 21.63 11.03
C ILE A 186 -0.95 21.17 10.14
N THR A 187 -2.21 21.20 10.60
CA THR A 187 -3.38 20.79 9.79
C THR A 187 -3.50 21.65 8.52
N SER A 188 -3.26 22.96 8.61
CA SER A 188 -3.24 23.86 7.44
C SER A 188 -2.08 23.60 6.47
N LEU A 189 -1.02 22.91 6.89
CA LEU A 189 0.10 22.48 6.04
C LEU A 189 -0.14 21.12 5.39
N VAL A 190 -1.16 20.36 5.78
CA VAL A 190 -1.43 19.01 5.24
C VAL A 190 -1.56 19.01 3.71
N PRO A 191 -2.34 19.90 3.06
CA PRO A 191 -2.39 19.92 1.58
C PRO A 191 -1.02 20.15 0.93
N ALA A 192 -0.17 20.96 1.57
CA ALA A 192 1.19 21.20 1.11
C ALA A 192 2.11 19.99 1.35
N LEU A 193 1.93 19.25 2.44
CA LEU A 193 2.64 17.98 2.71
C LEU A 193 2.29 16.93 1.65
N GLU A 194 1.02 16.79 1.28
CA GLU A 194 0.58 15.89 0.21
C GLU A 194 1.20 16.30 -1.14
N ALA A 195 1.18 17.59 -1.48
CA ALA A 195 1.86 18.09 -2.68
C ALA A 195 3.38 17.85 -2.63
N TYR A 196 4.00 17.93 -1.45
CA TYR A 196 5.41 17.60 -1.27
C TYR A 196 5.72 16.13 -1.55
N GLN A 197 4.83 15.20 -1.16
CA GLN A 197 4.99 13.77 -1.42
C GLN A 197 5.10 13.45 -2.90
N LEU A 198 4.41 14.20 -3.77
CA LEU A 198 4.55 14.04 -5.21
C LEU A 198 6.00 14.27 -5.66
N TYR A 199 6.57 15.42 -5.27
CA TYR A 199 7.95 15.77 -5.60
C TYR A 199 8.95 14.81 -4.94
N LEU A 200 8.66 14.40 -3.70
CA LEU A 200 9.46 13.43 -2.98
C LEU A 200 9.48 12.09 -3.72
N GLY A 201 8.34 11.56 -4.17
CA GLY A 201 8.25 10.31 -4.93
C GLY A 201 9.07 10.34 -6.24
N LEU A 202 9.04 11.48 -6.95
CA LEU A 202 9.84 11.67 -8.17
C LEU A 202 11.35 11.75 -7.87
N ILE A 203 11.75 12.61 -6.93
CA ILE A 203 13.16 12.82 -6.57
C ILE A 203 13.76 11.54 -5.95
N SER A 204 13.01 10.88 -5.08
CA SER A 204 13.43 9.64 -4.42
C SER A 204 13.59 8.50 -5.43
N THR A 205 12.70 8.37 -6.41
CA THR A 205 12.84 7.39 -7.51
C THR A 205 14.17 7.59 -8.24
N PHE A 206 14.51 8.84 -8.55
CA PHE A 206 15.81 9.17 -9.16
C PHE A 206 16.99 8.78 -8.25
N ILE A 207 16.91 9.08 -6.95
CA ILE A 207 17.95 8.76 -5.97
C ILE A 207 18.10 7.24 -5.81
N VAL A 208 17.00 6.49 -5.69
CA VAL A 208 16.99 5.03 -5.56
C VAL A 208 17.55 4.38 -6.82
N ALA A 209 17.11 4.80 -8.01
CA ALA A 209 17.65 4.30 -9.28
C ALA A 209 19.17 4.56 -9.38
N THR A 210 19.64 5.71 -8.89
CA THR A 210 21.07 6.04 -8.80
C THR A 210 21.79 5.15 -7.78
N GLY A 211 21.19 4.92 -6.61
CA GLY A 211 21.72 4.04 -5.56
C GLY A 211 21.85 2.59 -6.02
N ILE A 212 20.79 2.02 -6.63
CA ILE A 212 20.80 0.69 -7.25
C ILE A 212 21.93 0.59 -8.27
N ARG A 213 22.09 1.62 -9.11
CA ARG A 213 23.16 1.64 -10.11
C ARG A 213 24.54 1.60 -9.48
N ILE A 214 24.80 2.44 -8.47
CA ILE A 214 26.07 2.44 -7.75
C ILE A 214 26.28 1.07 -7.09
N GLY A 215 25.25 0.50 -6.47
CA GLY A 215 25.24 -0.84 -5.88
C GLY A 215 25.59 -1.95 -6.88
N LEU A 216 24.97 -1.96 -8.07
CA LEU A 216 25.33 -2.90 -9.14
C LEU A 216 26.79 -2.75 -9.56
N THR A 217 27.32 -1.52 -9.62
CA THR A 217 28.74 -1.31 -9.91
C THR A 217 29.67 -1.70 -8.75
N LEU A 218 29.20 -1.59 -7.51
CA LEU A 218 29.92 -2.01 -6.31
C LEU A 218 30.05 -3.54 -6.27
N LEU A 219 28.94 -4.26 -6.50
CA LEU A 219 28.93 -5.72 -6.63
C LEU A 219 29.87 -6.19 -7.75
N LYS A 220 29.82 -5.53 -8.91
CA LYS A 220 30.74 -5.79 -10.01
C LYS A 220 32.21 -5.65 -9.61
N ASP A 221 32.56 -4.60 -8.89
CA ASP A 221 33.94 -4.34 -8.46
C ASP A 221 34.39 -5.29 -7.33
N LEU A 222 33.47 -5.72 -6.46
CA LEU A 222 33.74 -6.75 -5.43
C LEU A 222 34.07 -8.12 -6.05
N MET A 223 33.43 -8.44 -7.19
CA MET A 223 33.69 -9.65 -7.99
C MET A 223 34.94 -9.52 -8.88
N ALA A 224 35.66 -8.39 -8.87
CA ALA A 224 36.88 -8.23 -9.67
C ALA A 224 38.10 -8.92 -9.02
N PRO A 225 38.99 -9.57 -9.81
CA PRO A 225 40.22 -10.19 -9.33
C PRO A 225 41.20 -9.21 -8.68
N GLN A 226 41.16 -7.93 -9.07
CA GLN A 226 41.94 -6.86 -8.45
C GLN A 226 40.95 -5.85 -7.86
N ARG A 227 40.83 -5.87 -6.53
CA ARG A 227 39.93 -4.98 -5.79
C ARG A 227 40.60 -3.62 -5.59
N ASP A 228 39.94 -2.57 -6.04
CA ASP A 228 40.32 -1.19 -5.73
C ASP A 228 39.55 -0.75 -4.49
N GLU A 229 40.14 -1.00 -3.32
CA GLU A 229 39.50 -0.79 -2.01
C GLU A 229 39.05 0.67 -1.81
N PHE A 230 39.78 1.64 -2.36
CA PHE A 230 39.42 3.06 -2.28
C PHE A 230 38.14 3.37 -3.07
N VAL A 231 37.96 2.76 -4.25
CA VAL A 231 36.74 2.93 -5.07
C VAL A 231 35.55 2.23 -4.42
N ILE A 232 35.77 1.03 -3.86
CA ILE A 232 34.74 0.27 -3.17
C ILE A 232 34.24 1.06 -1.94
N ALA A 233 35.16 1.58 -1.12
CA ALA A 233 34.83 2.41 0.04
C ALA A 233 34.09 3.70 -0.35
N ALA A 234 34.59 4.42 -1.38
CA ALA A 234 33.95 5.64 -1.86
C ALA A 234 32.52 5.39 -2.39
N LYS A 235 32.28 4.29 -3.11
CA LYS A 235 30.96 3.90 -3.59
C LYS A 235 30.02 3.51 -2.45
N GLY A 236 30.52 2.76 -1.46
CA GLY A 236 29.75 2.43 -0.25
C GLY A 236 29.28 3.68 0.48
N LEU A 237 30.19 4.63 0.73
CA LEU A 237 29.87 5.92 1.35
C LEU A 237 28.94 6.79 0.51
N SER A 238 29.04 6.70 -0.82
CA SER A 238 28.11 7.38 -1.73
C SER A 238 26.69 6.82 -1.60
N ILE A 239 26.53 5.50 -1.45
CA ILE A 239 25.23 4.87 -1.18
C ILE A 239 24.71 5.33 0.18
N THR A 240 25.55 5.34 1.23
CA THR A 240 25.16 5.87 2.56
C THR A 240 24.70 7.33 2.47
N ALA A 241 25.41 8.18 1.71
CA ALA A 241 25.00 9.55 1.49
C ALA A 241 23.63 9.65 0.80
N LEU A 242 23.36 8.83 -0.22
CA LEU A 242 22.04 8.80 -0.88
C LEU A 242 20.92 8.34 0.07
N ILE A 243 21.19 7.37 0.95
CA ILE A 243 20.24 6.92 1.98
C ILE A 243 19.96 8.06 2.98
N LEU A 244 20.99 8.77 3.44
CA LEU A 244 20.82 9.92 4.33
C LEU A 244 20.05 11.06 3.65
N VAL A 245 20.27 11.31 2.36
CA VAL A 245 19.46 12.27 1.58
C VAL A 245 18.00 11.83 1.55
N LEU A 246 17.70 10.55 1.32
CA LEU A 246 16.31 10.07 1.37
C LEU A 246 15.68 10.27 2.75
N GLN A 247 16.42 10.03 3.84
CA GLN A 247 15.92 10.27 5.20
C GLN A 247 15.67 11.75 5.47
N ILE A 248 16.54 12.64 4.98
CA ILE A 248 16.40 14.10 5.11
C ILE A 248 15.30 14.65 4.18
N LEU A 249 15.03 14.03 3.03
CA LEU A 249 13.95 14.42 2.14
C LEU A 249 12.61 13.81 2.57
N GLY A 250 12.60 12.68 3.28
CA GLY A 250 11.41 12.11 3.90
C GLY A 250 10.86 12.92 5.09
N VAL A 251 11.17 14.22 5.13
CA VAL A 251 10.95 15.13 6.25
C VAL A 251 9.52 15.70 6.27
N PRO A 252 9.01 16.04 7.48
CA PRO A 252 9.77 16.27 8.72
C PRO A 252 9.41 15.30 9.85
N MET A 253 10.17 14.19 9.95
CA MET A 253 10.40 13.39 11.17
C MET A 253 9.23 13.33 12.17
N TRP A 254 8.11 12.83 11.65
CA TRP A 254 6.98 12.10 12.22
C TRP A 254 6.28 12.75 13.42
N THR A 255 7.02 13.24 14.41
CA THR A 255 6.51 14.13 15.46
C THR A 255 7.68 14.96 16.03
N VAL A 256 7.46 16.26 16.17
CA VAL A 256 8.47 17.15 16.76
C VAL A 256 8.30 17.23 18.26
N ASN A 257 9.32 16.79 19.00
CA ASN A 257 9.50 17.01 20.43
C ASN A 257 10.72 17.92 20.70
N ALA A 258 11.07 18.10 21.97
CA ALA A 258 12.18 18.97 22.36
C ALA A 258 13.56 18.54 21.81
N GLY A 259 13.74 17.29 21.38
CA GLY A 259 15.01 16.72 20.89
C GLY A 259 15.12 16.55 19.37
N THR A 260 14.03 16.74 18.63
CA THR A 260 13.97 16.44 17.19
C THR A 260 14.98 17.24 16.35
N TRP A 261 15.18 18.52 16.67
CA TRP A 261 16.13 19.39 15.97
C TRP A 261 17.58 18.87 16.00
N MET A 262 18.00 18.23 17.11
CA MET A 262 19.34 17.65 17.24
C MET A 262 19.51 16.41 16.36
N SER A 263 18.49 15.57 16.32
CA SER A 263 18.45 14.38 15.45
C SER A 263 18.59 14.78 13.99
N TYR A 264 17.84 15.81 13.60
CA TYR A 264 17.87 16.34 12.25
C TYR A 264 19.23 16.98 11.91
N LEU A 265 19.81 17.74 12.84
CA LEU A 265 21.17 18.27 12.70
C LEU A 265 22.22 17.16 12.57
N ALA A 266 22.06 16.06 13.32
CA ALA A 266 22.97 14.92 13.26
C ALA A 266 22.94 14.24 11.89
N LEU A 267 21.76 14.08 11.27
CA LEU A 267 21.63 13.56 9.91
C LEU A 267 22.34 14.45 8.89
N ILE A 268 22.20 15.77 9.00
CA ILE A 268 22.89 16.73 8.12
C ILE A 268 24.42 16.61 8.27
N ILE A 269 24.91 16.53 9.51
CA ILE A 269 26.35 16.35 9.78
C ILE A 269 26.84 15.01 9.23
N ALA A 270 26.08 13.93 9.40
CA ALA A 270 26.43 12.62 8.88
C ALA A 270 26.44 12.57 7.35
N LEU A 271 25.53 13.28 6.69
CA LEU A 271 25.50 13.43 5.24
C LEU A 271 26.76 14.15 4.75
N ALA A 272 27.08 15.29 5.35
CA ALA A 272 28.28 16.05 5.01
C ALA A 272 29.55 15.22 5.22
N ALA A 273 29.65 14.51 6.35
CA ALA A 273 30.76 13.62 6.65
C ALA A 273 30.91 12.50 5.61
N SER A 274 29.80 11.87 5.21
CA SER A 274 29.80 10.78 4.23
C SER A 274 30.26 11.24 2.83
N ILE A 275 29.80 12.42 2.39
CA ILE A 275 30.21 13.01 1.11
C ILE A 275 31.71 13.37 1.14
N VAL A 276 32.15 14.05 2.19
CA VAL A 276 33.57 14.43 2.35
C VAL A 276 34.46 13.20 2.39
N ALA A 277 34.07 12.15 3.14
CA ALA A 277 34.80 10.90 3.18
C ALA A 277 34.87 10.20 1.81
N ALA A 278 33.76 10.15 1.06
CA ALA A 278 33.74 9.57 -0.29
C ALA A 278 34.68 10.30 -1.26
N LEU A 279 34.66 11.64 -1.27
CA LEU A 279 35.56 12.46 -2.08
C LEU A 279 37.01 12.31 -1.66
N ALA A 280 37.27 12.21 -0.35
CA ALA A 280 38.60 12.00 0.20
C ALA A 280 39.20 10.66 -0.25
N PHE A 281 38.41 9.57 -0.24
CA PHE A 281 38.83 8.27 -0.76
C PHE A 281 39.13 8.30 -2.27
N LEU A 282 38.36 9.06 -3.06
CA LEU A 282 38.63 9.25 -4.49
C LEU A 282 39.90 10.08 -4.74
N GLY A 283 40.12 11.16 -3.98
CA GLY A 283 41.35 11.96 -4.06
C GLY A 283 42.58 11.16 -3.67
N LEU A 284 42.47 10.34 -2.62
CA LEU A 284 43.50 9.40 -2.20
C LEU A 284 43.84 8.39 -3.28
N ARG A 285 42.85 7.83 -3.97
CA ARG A 285 43.08 6.91 -5.09
C ARG A 285 43.95 7.54 -6.18
N ILE A 286 43.72 8.82 -6.51
CA ILE A 286 44.51 9.55 -7.51
C ILE A 286 45.96 9.70 -7.01
N HIS A 287 46.15 10.17 -5.78
CA HIS A 287 47.48 10.41 -5.23
C HIS A 287 48.28 9.12 -4.98
N MET A 288 47.62 8.07 -4.49
CA MET A 288 48.24 6.77 -4.26
C MET A 288 48.40 5.94 -5.54
N GLY A 289 47.64 6.22 -6.60
CA GLY A 289 47.89 5.65 -7.92
C GLY A 289 49.32 5.93 -8.37
N ASP A 290 49.76 7.19 -8.25
CA ASP A 290 51.12 7.61 -8.59
C ASP A 290 52.18 7.04 -7.63
N ALA A 291 51.87 6.94 -6.34
CA ALA A 291 52.79 6.35 -5.35
C ALA A 291 52.97 4.84 -5.56
N ARG A 292 51.87 4.10 -5.81
CA ARG A 292 51.86 2.66 -6.03
C ARG A 292 52.48 2.31 -7.38
N GLN A 293 52.30 3.14 -8.40
CA GLN A 293 53.00 3.02 -9.68
C GLN A 293 54.51 3.22 -9.49
N ARG A 294 54.95 4.27 -8.78
CA ARG A 294 56.38 4.47 -8.44
C ARG A 294 56.97 3.31 -7.63
N MET A 295 56.24 2.80 -6.64
CA MET A 295 56.66 1.64 -5.85
C MET A 295 56.77 0.38 -6.71
N ASN A 296 55.81 0.12 -7.60
CA ASN A 296 55.88 -1.02 -8.53
C ASN A 296 57.08 -0.89 -9.49
N THR A 297 57.33 0.31 -10.05
CA THR A 297 58.50 0.57 -10.89
C THR A 297 59.79 0.34 -10.11
N LYS A 298 59.86 0.78 -8.84
CA LYS A 298 61.04 0.57 -7.99
C LYS A 298 61.24 -0.89 -7.60
N ILE A 299 60.16 -1.63 -7.31
CA ILE A 299 60.21 -3.09 -7.11
C ILE A 299 60.76 -3.78 -8.38
N GLN A 300 60.29 -3.39 -9.56
CA GLN A 300 60.77 -3.95 -10.83
C GLN A 300 62.24 -3.60 -11.10
N GLN A 301 62.66 -2.37 -10.79
CA GLN A 301 64.07 -1.96 -10.85
C GLN A 301 64.94 -2.80 -9.91
N LEU A 302 64.56 -2.93 -8.63
CA LEU A 302 65.29 -3.74 -7.65
C LEU A 302 65.32 -5.23 -8.00
N GLN A 303 64.25 -5.78 -8.61
CA GLN A 303 64.26 -7.15 -9.14
C GLN A 303 65.27 -7.32 -10.28
N THR A 304 65.34 -6.32 -11.17
CA THR A 304 66.29 -6.31 -12.29
C THR A 304 67.73 -6.17 -11.78
N GLU A 305 67.95 -5.31 -10.79
CA GLU A 305 69.25 -5.11 -10.14
C GLU A 305 69.70 -6.35 -9.36
N LEU A 306 68.79 -7.02 -8.66
CA LEU A 306 69.08 -8.29 -7.99
C LEU A 306 69.46 -9.39 -8.99
N ALA A 307 68.79 -9.44 -10.16
CA ALA A 307 69.17 -10.35 -11.25
C ALA A 307 70.54 -9.98 -11.86
N ARG A 308 70.84 -8.69 -12.01
CA ARG A 308 72.16 -8.20 -12.46
C ARG A 308 73.27 -8.62 -11.50
N LEU A 309 73.10 -8.38 -10.20
CA LEU A 309 74.06 -8.77 -9.15
C LEU A 309 74.26 -10.29 -9.09
N GLN A 310 73.22 -11.09 -9.33
CA GLN A 310 73.36 -12.54 -9.45
C GLN A 310 74.20 -12.93 -10.67
N SER A 311 74.01 -12.27 -11.81
CA SER A 311 74.81 -12.52 -13.02
C SER A 311 76.28 -12.08 -12.87
N GLU A 312 76.54 -10.96 -12.19
CA GLU A 312 77.89 -10.47 -11.89
C GLU A 312 78.63 -11.40 -10.93
N LEU A 313 77.94 -11.99 -9.94
CA LEU A 313 78.53 -13.01 -9.07
C LEU A 313 78.90 -14.29 -9.84
N VAL A 314 78.10 -14.69 -10.84
CA VAL A 314 78.40 -15.84 -11.69
C VAL A 314 79.57 -15.54 -12.63
N SER A 315 79.64 -14.33 -13.22
CA SER A 315 80.76 -13.94 -14.07
C SER A 315 82.07 -13.85 -13.29
N LEU A 316 82.06 -13.27 -12.09
CA LEU A 316 83.23 -13.23 -11.18
C LEU A 316 83.73 -14.62 -10.81
N ARG A 317 82.82 -15.56 -10.58
CA ARG A 317 83.16 -16.97 -10.36
C ARG A 317 83.85 -17.57 -11.58
N ASN A 318 83.32 -17.34 -12.78
CA ASN A 318 83.92 -17.84 -14.02
C ASN A 318 85.29 -17.21 -14.31
N GLU A 319 85.49 -15.92 -14.02
CA GLU A 319 86.78 -15.22 -14.17
C GLU A 319 87.86 -15.77 -13.20
N TYR A 320 87.46 -16.09 -11.97
CA TYR A 320 88.31 -16.78 -11.00
C TYR A 320 88.65 -18.21 -11.44
N GLU A 321 87.65 -18.99 -11.89
CA GLU A 321 87.86 -20.36 -12.40
C GLU A 321 88.74 -20.38 -13.68
N ALA A 322 88.75 -19.31 -14.47
CA ALA A 322 89.62 -19.11 -15.63
C ALA A 322 91.05 -18.64 -15.28
N GLY A 323 91.38 -18.44 -14.00
CA GLY A 323 92.72 -18.08 -13.52
C GLY A 323 93.10 -16.61 -13.70
N SER A 324 92.14 -15.73 -14.01
CA SER A 324 92.38 -14.32 -14.31
C SER A 324 92.32 -13.38 -13.09
N LEU A 325 91.95 -13.89 -11.90
CA LEU A 325 91.81 -13.13 -10.65
C LEU A 325 92.58 -13.77 -9.49
N SER A 326 93.18 -12.93 -8.64
CA SER A 326 93.79 -13.36 -7.37
C SER A 326 92.70 -13.74 -6.33
N MET A 327 93.00 -14.67 -5.44
CA MET A 327 92.06 -15.14 -4.40
C MET A 327 91.62 -14.02 -3.44
N GLU A 328 92.51 -13.06 -3.18
CA GLU A 328 92.24 -11.93 -2.28
C GLU A 328 91.30 -10.91 -2.94
N ASP A 329 91.50 -10.62 -4.22
CA ASP A 329 90.62 -9.75 -5.01
C ASP A 329 89.23 -10.37 -5.24
N TYR A 330 89.16 -11.68 -5.51
CA TYR A 330 87.91 -12.41 -5.64
C TYR A 330 87.11 -12.34 -4.33
N ARG A 331 87.76 -12.58 -3.18
CA ARG A 331 87.10 -12.54 -1.87
C ARG A 331 86.56 -11.15 -1.54
N ASN A 332 87.32 -10.10 -1.83
CA ASN A 332 86.88 -8.72 -1.60
C ASN A 332 85.68 -8.33 -2.48
N ARG A 333 85.72 -8.65 -3.79
CA ARG A 333 84.62 -8.32 -4.72
C ARG A 333 83.34 -9.13 -4.43
N VAL A 334 83.48 -10.40 -4.10
CA VAL A 334 82.33 -11.25 -3.70
C VAL A 334 81.69 -10.73 -2.42
N ASN A 335 82.49 -10.32 -1.43
CA ASN A 335 81.96 -9.73 -0.19
C ASN A 335 81.17 -8.45 -0.46
N LEU A 336 81.68 -7.54 -1.30
CA LEU A 336 80.98 -6.30 -1.68
C LEU A 336 79.66 -6.60 -2.42
N LEU A 337 79.68 -7.47 -3.43
CA LEU A 337 78.46 -7.83 -4.18
C LEU A 337 77.44 -8.60 -3.32
N MET A 338 77.89 -9.41 -2.37
CA MET A 338 77.01 -10.08 -1.41
C MET A 338 76.37 -9.09 -0.44
N GLN A 339 77.11 -8.06 0.00
CA GLN A 339 76.58 -6.98 0.81
C GLN A 339 75.52 -6.18 0.05
N ASP A 340 75.80 -5.79 -1.20
CA ASP A 340 74.84 -5.08 -2.05
C ASP A 340 73.60 -5.92 -2.35
N LYS A 341 73.77 -7.21 -2.66
CA LYS A 341 72.65 -8.14 -2.85
C LYS A 341 71.78 -8.26 -1.59
N SER A 342 72.39 -8.29 -0.40
CA SER A 342 71.65 -8.35 0.86
C SER A 342 70.83 -7.07 1.11
N HIS A 343 71.38 -5.91 0.76
CA HIS A 343 70.70 -4.62 0.86
C HIS A 343 69.55 -4.50 -0.14
N VAL A 344 69.79 -4.83 -1.41
CA VAL A 344 68.75 -4.84 -2.45
C VAL A 344 67.64 -5.84 -2.12
N SER A 345 67.99 -7.03 -1.61
CA SER A 345 67.01 -8.04 -1.21
C SER A 345 66.18 -7.62 0.01
N SER A 346 66.78 -6.93 0.98
CA SER A 346 66.05 -6.46 2.16
C SER A 346 65.11 -5.29 1.83
N GLU A 347 65.55 -4.34 0.99
CA GLU A 347 64.66 -3.29 0.44
C GLU A 347 63.54 -3.89 -0.40
N LEU A 348 63.83 -4.88 -1.26
CA LEU A 348 62.82 -5.55 -2.07
C LEU A 348 61.78 -6.26 -1.20
N ASN A 349 62.21 -6.98 -0.16
CA ASN A 349 61.30 -7.66 0.76
C ASN A 349 60.48 -6.65 1.57
N ARG A 350 61.08 -5.55 2.01
CA ARG A 350 60.39 -4.44 2.66
C ARG A 350 59.31 -3.85 1.77
N LEU A 351 59.62 -3.52 0.51
CA LEU A 351 58.65 -2.94 -0.43
C LEU A 351 57.56 -3.96 -0.83
N LYS A 352 57.88 -5.26 -0.89
CA LYS A 352 56.88 -6.32 -1.11
C LYS A 352 55.94 -6.49 0.10
N LEU A 353 56.46 -6.40 1.32
CA LEU A 353 55.67 -6.38 2.56
C LEU A 353 54.79 -5.13 2.61
N GLU A 354 55.35 -3.96 2.29
CA GLU A 354 54.62 -2.69 2.23
C GLU A 354 53.49 -2.76 1.20
N LYS A 355 53.71 -3.40 0.04
CA LYS A 355 52.68 -3.65 -0.97
C LYS A 355 51.52 -4.56 -0.50
N MET A 356 51.73 -5.42 0.50
CA MET A 356 50.70 -6.31 1.05
C MET A 356 49.75 -5.60 2.04
N VAL A 357 50.13 -4.42 2.55
CA VAL A 357 49.27 -3.63 3.44
C VAL A 357 48.31 -2.79 2.59
N PRO A 358 46.99 -2.81 2.85
CA PRO A 358 46.00 -2.11 2.02
C PRO A 358 46.16 -0.58 2.01
N PHE A 359 46.73 0.01 3.07
CA PHE A 359 46.85 1.45 3.27
C PHE A 359 48.32 1.91 3.28
N VAL A 360 48.98 1.91 2.13
CA VAL A 360 50.38 2.38 2.01
C VAL A 360 50.43 3.91 2.02
N GLY A 361 51.10 4.49 3.03
CA GLY A 361 51.57 5.89 2.98
C GLY A 361 50.60 6.98 3.47
N SER A 362 49.64 6.70 4.34
CA SER A 362 48.74 7.76 4.84
C SER A 362 49.53 8.83 5.62
N PRO A 363 49.35 10.14 5.34
CA PRO A 363 49.76 11.16 6.29
C PRO A 363 48.90 10.98 7.54
N LYS A 364 49.53 10.94 8.73
CA LYS A 364 48.87 10.71 10.03
C LYS A 364 47.61 11.57 10.24
N SER A 365 47.59 12.77 9.65
CA SER A 365 46.45 13.69 9.64
C SER A 365 45.18 13.11 9.01
N PHE A 366 45.30 12.23 8.02
CA PHE A 366 44.15 11.69 7.28
C PHE A 366 43.44 10.56 8.02
N THR A 367 44.20 9.60 8.58
CA THR A 367 43.62 8.58 9.46
C THR A 367 42.93 9.23 10.66
N LEU A 368 43.52 10.31 11.18
CA LEU A 368 42.95 11.08 12.28
C LEU A 368 41.66 11.82 11.85
N LEU A 369 41.61 12.38 10.64
CA LEU A 369 40.40 12.98 10.06
C LEU A 369 39.27 11.95 9.85
N THR A 370 39.58 10.77 9.29
CA THR A 370 38.58 9.71 9.09
C THR A 370 38.05 9.18 10.41
N VAL A 371 38.92 8.91 11.38
CA VAL A 371 38.53 8.49 12.72
C VAL A 371 37.70 9.57 13.41
N PHE A 372 38.07 10.84 13.28
CA PHE A 372 37.33 11.97 13.81
C PHE A 372 35.92 12.09 13.21
N LEU A 373 35.77 11.96 11.88
CA LEU A 373 34.47 11.97 11.21
C LEU A 373 33.60 10.80 11.66
N VAL A 374 34.16 9.60 11.81
CA VAL A 374 33.43 8.43 12.33
C VAL A 374 33.01 8.64 13.79
N ILE A 375 33.89 9.22 14.63
CA ILE A 375 33.56 9.54 16.03
C ILE A 375 32.43 10.56 16.10
N ILE A 376 32.43 11.62 15.28
CA ILE A 376 31.34 12.60 15.26
C ILE A 376 30.00 11.94 14.89
N VAL A 377 30.00 11.12 13.83
CA VAL A 377 28.79 10.42 13.37
C VAL A 377 28.29 9.42 14.42
N ALA A 378 29.19 8.79 15.18
CA ALA A 378 28.84 7.86 16.25
C ALA A 378 28.40 8.54 17.56
N MET A 379 28.97 9.70 17.91
CA MET A 379 28.69 10.40 19.17
C MET A 379 27.35 11.15 19.18
N LEU A 380 26.89 11.64 18.03
CA LEU A 380 25.64 12.42 17.94
C LEU A 380 24.39 11.59 18.33
N PRO A 381 24.19 10.35 17.84
CA PRO A 381 23.09 9.49 18.30
C PRO A 381 23.18 9.13 19.79
N ILE A 382 24.40 8.96 20.32
CA ILE A 382 24.63 8.65 21.74
C ILE A 382 24.18 9.80 22.64
N ILE A 383 24.53 11.05 22.27
CA ILE A 383 24.12 12.25 23.01
C ILE A 383 22.60 12.41 22.98
N GLN A 384 21.97 12.17 21.83
CA GLN A 384 20.51 12.24 21.70
C GLN A 384 19.81 11.23 22.63
N GLY A 385 20.18 9.94 22.55
CA GLY A 385 19.52 8.90 23.33
C GLY A 385 19.71 9.06 24.84
N LEU A 386 20.92 9.40 25.29
CA LEU A 386 21.22 9.45 26.72
C LEU A 386 20.75 10.74 27.40
N TYR A 387 20.85 11.91 26.75
CA TYR A 387 20.51 13.16 27.42
C TYR A 387 19.00 13.46 27.34
N TYR A 388 18.41 13.34 26.16
CA TYR A 388 17.01 13.72 25.95
C TYR A 388 16.05 12.56 26.23
N GLY A 389 16.36 11.35 25.73
CA GLY A 389 15.48 10.19 25.91
C GLY A 389 15.17 9.90 27.38
N ILE A 390 16.21 9.83 28.21
CA ILE A 390 16.07 9.54 29.65
C ILE A 390 15.25 10.63 30.38
N GLN A 391 15.49 11.90 30.07
CA GLN A 391 14.76 13.01 30.72
C GLN A 391 13.29 13.09 30.28
N MET A 392 13.01 12.72 29.02
CA MET A 392 11.66 12.70 28.47
C MET A 392 10.78 11.60 29.06
N GLU A 393 11.34 10.51 29.60
CA GLU A 393 10.55 9.48 30.29
C GLU A 393 10.28 9.82 31.77
N GLY A 394 11.21 10.56 32.39
CA GLY A 394 11.16 10.96 33.80
C GLY A 394 10.45 12.30 34.04
N ASP A 395 11.14 13.18 34.77
CA ASP A 395 10.59 14.44 35.32
C ASP A 395 10.19 15.47 34.25
N LYS A 396 10.76 15.38 33.03
CA LYS A 396 10.50 16.32 31.93
C LYS A 396 9.52 15.80 30.88
N TYR A 397 8.87 14.67 31.14
CA TYR A 397 7.86 14.11 30.22
C TYR A 397 6.79 15.13 29.82
N ILE A 398 6.15 15.79 30.79
CA ILE A 398 5.06 16.73 30.52
C ILE A 398 5.55 17.91 29.68
N ASP A 399 6.65 18.54 30.11
CA ASP A 399 7.21 19.72 29.45
C ASP A 399 7.75 19.42 28.05
N TRP A 400 8.46 18.30 27.87
CA TRP A 400 9.30 18.06 26.67
C TRP A 400 8.68 17.11 25.65
N LYS A 401 7.83 16.20 26.10
CA LYS A 401 7.14 15.24 25.25
C LYS A 401 5.65 15.58 25.14
N PHE A 402 4.92 15.62 26.26
CA PHE A 402 3.47 15.82 26.18
C PHE A 402 3.08 17.16 25.54
N ASN A 403 3.61 18.28 26.04
CA ASN A 403 3.25 19.62 25.55
C ASN A 403 3.72 19.89 24.11
N TYR A 404 4.84 19.32 23.68
CA TYR A 404 5.42 19.57 22.36
C TYR A 404 5.05 18.53 21.30
N GLU A 405 4.70 17.31 21.67
CA GLU A 405 4.43 16.21 20.74
C GLU A 405 3.01 15.70 20.95
N THR A 406 2.72 15.08 22.09
CA THR A 406 1.46 14.37 22.35
C THR A 406 0.22 15.26 22.27
N LYS A 407 0.28 16.50 22.76
CA LYS A 407 -0.86 17.42 22.65
C LYS A 407 -1.25 17.72 21.19
N LYS A 408 -0.27 17.77 20.28
CA LYS A 408 -0.54 17.90 18.85
C LYS A 408 -1.03 16.59 18.25
N GLU A 409 -0.46 15.46 18.68
CA GLU A 409 -0.97 14.13 18.28
C GLU A 409 -2.45 14.02 18.61
N ILE A 410 -2.86 14.41 19.82
CA ILE A 410 -4.27 14.41 20.24
C ILE A 410 -5.12 15.27 19.32
N ALA A 411 -4.80 16.55 19.19
CA ALA A 411 -5.62 17.46 18.39
C ALA A 411 -5.71 17.06 16.90
N ILE A 412 -4.60 16.60 16.31
CA ILE A 412 -4.55 16.21 14.90
C ILE A 412 -5.23 14.86 14.69
N THR A 413 -5.10 13.91 15.62
CA THR A 413 -5.78 12.61 15.53
C THR A 413 -7.29 12.78 15.68
N GLN A 414 -7.75 13.61 16.64
CA GLN A 414 -9.17 13.94 16.77
C GLN A 414 -9.73 14.65 15.52
N TRP A 415 -8.95 15.56 14.92
CA TRP A 415 -9.31 16.18 13.65
C TRP A 415 -9.35 15.14 12.52
N ALA A 416 -8.35 14.27 12.41
CA ALA A 416 -8.29 13.26 11.36
C ALA A 416 -9.48 12.30 11.44
N SER A 417 -9.77 11.73 12.62
CA SER A 417 -10.89 10.80 12.79
C SER A 417 -12.28 11.48 12.77
N GLY A 418 -12.35 12.81 12.89
CA GLY A 418 -13.61 13.56 12.83
C GLY A 418 -14.34 13.70 14.16
N ILE A 419 -13.70 13.34 15.27
CA ILE A 419 -14.28 13.42 16.62
C ILE A 419 -13.98 14.74 17.35
N GLN A 420 -13.28 15.68 16.71
CA GLN A 420 -12.88 16.98 17.29
C GLN A 420 -14.03 17.79 17.93
N ASN A 421 -15.25 17.62 17.43
CA ASN A 421 -16.45 18.32 17.91
C ASN A 421 -17.29 17.45 18.85
N MET A 422 -16.74 16.34 19.35
CA MET A 422 -17.43 15.44 20.26
C MET A 422 -17.86 16.18 21.52
N GLN A 423 -19.15 16.09 21.85
CA GLN A 423 -19.68 16.68 23.06
C GLN A 423 -19.47 15.72 24.23
N THR A 424 -18.91 16.21 25.34
CA THR A 424 -18.81 15.43 26.58
C THR A 424 -19.80 15.99 27.60
N THR A 425 -20.76 15.15 27.99
CA THR A 425 -21.84 15.47 28.93
C THR A 425 -21.93 14.41 30.02
N THR A 426 -22.81 14.62 30.99
CA THR A 426 -22.96 13.68 32.12
C THR A 426 -24.11 12.71 31.86
N LEU A 427 -24.04 11.52 32.47
CA LEU A 427 -25.12 10.54 32.37
C LEU A 427 -26.50 11.07 32.84
N ASP A 428 -26.51 12.03 33.76
CA ASP A 428 -27.75 12.68 34.23
C ASP A 428 -28.45 13.47 33.10
N ASP A 429 -27.72 13.92 32.08
CA ASP A 429 -28.27 14.71 30.98
C ASP A 429 -29.17 13.88 30.06
N LEU A 430 -28.94 12.55 29.99
CA LEU A 430 -29.81 11.62 29.24
C LEU A 430 -31.27 11.69 29.72
N ILE A 431 -31.47 11.86 31.03
CA ILE A 431 -32.78 11.81 31.70
C ILE A 431 -33.31 13.20 32.10
N SER A 432 -32.61 14.28 31.76
CA SER A 432 -32.84 15.64 32.27
C SER A 432 -34.27 16.18 32.07
N ASN A 433 -35.00 15.71 31.05
CA ASN A 433 -36.41 16.07 30.78
C ASN A 433 -37.35 14.85 30.71
N ALA A 434 -36.93 13.68 31.20
CA ALA A 434 -37.76 12.48 31.20
C ALA A 434 -38.96 12.65 32.16
N THR A 435 -40.14 12.18 31.74
CA THR A 435 -41.34 12.16 32.60
C THR A 435 -41.70 10.72 32.94
N PRO A 436 -42.10 10.41 34.20
CA PRO A 436 -42.39 9.03 34.59
C PRO A 436 -43.47 8.34 33.75
N SER A 437 -44.46 9.10 33.24
CA SER A 437 -45.49 8.58 32.33
C SER A 437 -44.91 8.21 30.96
N GLY A 438 -44.00 9.04 30.44
CA GLY A 438 -43.34 8.79 29.17
C GLY A 438 -42.33 7.64 29.23
N ASP A 439 -41.72 7.40 30.39
CA ASP A 439 -40.77 6.28 30.57
C ASP A 439 -41.51 4.93 30.54
N VAL A 440 -42.68 4.84 31.16
CA VAL A 440 -43.51 3.61 31.12
C VAL A 440 -44.00 3.33 29.70
N GLU A 441 -44.36 4.36 28.94
CA GLU A 441 -44.73 4.24 27.53
C GLU A 441 -43.55 3.78 26.69
N PHE A 442 -42.37 4.38 26.87
CA PHE A 442 -41.14 3.97 26.17
C PHE A 442 -40.72 2.53 26.48
N LEU A 443 -40.94 2.04 27.71
CA LEU A 443 -40.67 0.63 28.04
C LEU A 443 -41.53 -0.36 27.23
N THR A 444 -42.61 0.10 26.60
CA THR A 444 -43.43 -0.74 25.70
C THR A 444 -42.89 -0.78 24.26
N THR A 445 -41.95 0.10 23.91
CA THR A 445 -41.30 0.18 22.59
C THR A 445 -39.84 -0.28 22.63
N VAL A 446 -39.39 -0.88 23.74
CA VAL A 446 -38.04 -1.44 23.84
C VAL A 446 -37.95 -2.70 22.98
N ARG A 447 -36.96 -2.72 22.09
CA ARG A 447 -36.60 -3.88 21.28
C ARG A 447 -36.34 -5.11 22.16
N GLN A 448 -36.98 -6.22 21.84
CA GLN A 448 -36.85 -7.48 22.60
C GLN A 448 -35.93 -8.50 21.93
N TRP A 449 -35.69 -8.36 20.63
CA TRP A 449 -34.95 -9.33 19.81
C TRP A 449 -33.62 -8.74 19.37
N ASP A 450 -32.54 -9.47 19.62
CA ASP A 450 -31.22 -9.22 19.02
C ASP A 450 -31.15 -9.78 17.59
N GLN A 451 -30.09 -9.43 16.85
CA GLN A 451 -29.87 -9.85 15.45
C GLN A 451 -29.87 -11.38 15.29
N GLN A 452 -29.25 -12.10 16.22
CA GLN A 452 -29.16 -13.55 16.13
C GLN A 452 -30.53 -14.22 16.34
N ALA A 453 -31.28 -13.74 17.32
CA ALA A 453 -32.61 -14.23 17.64
C ALA A 453 -33.60 -13.90 16.52
N SER A 454 -33.54 -12.70 15.93
CA SER A 454 -34.34 -12.32 14.76
C SER A 454 -34.00 -13.18 13.55
N TYR A 455 -32.72 -13.36 13.25
CA TYR A 455 -32.25 -14.23 12.15
C TYR A 455 -32.77 -15.66 12.29
N LEU A 456 -32.61 -16.28 13.47
CA LEU A 456 -33.06 -17.64 13.73
C LEU A 456 -34.58 -17.80 13.63
N ARG A 457 -35.33 -16.76 14.02
CA ARG A 457 -36.79 -16.75 13.89
C ARG A 457 -37.23 -16.63 12.44
N MET A 458 -36.64 -15.69 11.69
CA MET A 458 -36.95 -15.43 10.28
C MET A 458 -36.56 -16.60 9.37
N ARG A 459 -35.46 -17.31 9.67
CA ARG A 459 -34.97 -18.44 8.86
C ARG A 459 -36.01 -19.55 8.67
N ASN A 460 -36.91 -19.73 9.64
CA ASN A 460 -37.97 -20.75 9.55
C ASN A 460 -39.06 -20.43 8.51
N GLN A 461 -39.06 -19.22 7.93
CA GLN A 461 -40.01 -18.79 6.91
C GLN A 461 -39.57 -19.06 5.47
N ILE A 462 -38.32 -19.49 5.27
CA ILE A 462 -37.83 -19.82 3.93
C ILE A 462 -38.43 -21.17 3.49
N GLY A 463 -39.36 -21.11 2.54
CA GLY A 463 -40.07 -22.29 2.03
C GLY A 463 -39.33 -23.07 0.93
N THR A 464 -38.11 -22.66 0.55
CA THR A 464 -37.34 -23.29 -0.55
C THR A 464 -35.97 -23.74 -0.09
N ASN A 465 -35.40 -24.75 -0.79
CA ASN A 465 -34.13 -25.34 -0.41
C ASN A 465 -32.91 -24.66 -1.03
N TRP A 466 -33.08 -23.69 -1.94
CA TRP A 466 -32.00 -23.06 -2.72
C TRP A 466 -31.75 -21.60 -2.34
N MET A 467 -32.53 -21.07 -1.39
CA MET A 467 -32.37 -19.73 -0.82
C MET A 467 -32.04 -19.83 0.67
N GLU A 468 -31.29 -18.86 1.16
CA GLU A 468 -31.03 -18.63 2.58
C GLU A 468 -31.16 -17.13 2.89
N LEU A 469 -31.20 -16.76 4.18
CA LEU A 469 -31.15 -15.34 4.56
C LEU A 469 -29.72 -14.84 4.38
N ALA A 470 -29.55 -13.65 3.77
CA ALA A 470 -28.26 -12.99 3.64
C ALA A 470 -27.75 -12.55 5.02
N ASP A 471 -28.49 -11.64 5.65
CA ASP A 471 -28.32 -11.18 7.03
C ASP A 471 -29.70 -10.75 7.58
N SER A 472 -29.74 -10.21 8.80
CA SER A 472 -30.90 -9.64 9.47
C SER A 472 -30.54 -8.23 9.92
N ASP A 473 -30.86 -7.23 9.13
CA ASP A 473 -30.46 -5.85 9.43
C ASP A 473 -31.59 -5.11 10.12
N ILE A 474 -31.23 -4.28 11.09
CA ILE A 474 -32.20 -3.37 11.68
C ILE A 474 -32.41 -2.17 10.76
N VAL A 475 -33.65 -1.90 10.39
CA VAL A 475 -34.02 -0.77 9.52
C VAL A 475 -35.09 0.06 10.23
N TYR A 476 -34.91 1.38 10.20
CA TYR A 476 -35.89 2.33 10.71
C TYR A 476 -36.78 2.80 9.57
N LEU A 477 -38.04 2.35 9.54
CA LEU A 477 -38.99 2.65 8.47
C LEU A 477 -40.30 3.15 9.08
N ARG A 478 -40.80 4.29 8.59
CA ARG A 478 -42.07 4.91 9.05
C ARG A 478 -42.15 5.08 10.58
N ASN A 479 -41.06 5.54 11.19
CA ASN A 479 -40.92 5.77 12.62
C ASN A 479 -41.02 4.52 13.51
N HIS A 480 -40.63 3.36 12.97
CA HIS A 480 -40.64 2.10 13.69
C HIS A 480 -39.44 1.23 13.28
N GLU A 481 -38.96 0.40 14.20
CA GLU A 481 -37.82 -0.48 13.97
C GLU A 481 -38.29 -1.85 13.45
N TYR A 482 -37.66 -2.33 12.38
CA TYR A 482 -37.91 -3.65 11.81
C TYR A 482 -36.59 -4.37 11.57
N TRP A 483 -36.56 -5.67 11.87
CA TRP A 483 -35.52 -6.55 11.35
C TRP A 483 -35.92 -6.99 9.94
N ILE A 484 -35.09 -6.69 8.97
CA ILE A 484 -35.32 -7.01 7.55
C ILE A 484 -34.22 -7.97 7.12
N ALA A 485 -34.61 -9.11 6.56
CA ALA A 485 -33.68 -10.13 6.10
C ALA A 485 -33.93 -10.46 4.62
N PRO A 486 -33.09 -9.93 3.72
CA PRO A 486 -33.09 -10.28 2.31
C PRO A 486 -32.65 -11.74 2.08
N LEU A 487 -33.04 -12.29 0.94
CA LEU A 487 -32.69 -13.65 0.54
C LEU A 487 -31.49 -13.68 -0.39
N THR A 488 -30.59 -14.64 -0.18
CA THR A 488 -29.42 -14.93 -1.01
C THR A 488 -29.41 -16.41 -1.44
N PHE A 489 -28.51 -16.78 -2.34
CA PHE A 489 -28.43 -18.14 -2.87
C PHE A 489 -27.64 -19.09 -1.96
N ASP A 490 -28.19 -20.27 -1.70
CA ASP A 490 -27.45 -21.39 -1.12
C ASP A 490 -26.91 -22.29 -2.24
N TYR A 491 -25.68 -22.03 -2.70
CA TYR A 491 -25.06 -22.85 -3.75
C TYR A 491 -24.73 -24.28 -3.30
N GLY A 492 -24.70 -24.57 -2.01
CA GLY A 492 -24.46 -25.92 -1.50
C GLY A 492 -25.57 -26.90 -1.90
N THR A 493 -26.80 -26.41 -1.97
CA THR A 493 -27.99 -27.19 -2.31
C THR A 493 -28.34 -27.18 -3.80
N ILE A 494 -27.85 -26.18 -4.55
CA ILE A 494 -28.10 -26.00 -5.99
C ILE A 494 -27.38 -27.05 -6.86
N THR A 495 -26.53 -27.93 -6.35
CA THR A 495 -25.64 -28.74 -7.21
C THR A 495 -26.21 -30.03 -7.84
N SER A 496 -27.45 -30.47 -7.55
CA SER A 496 -27.86 -31.84 -7.95
C SER A 496 -29.34 -32.12 -8.27
N SER A 497 -30.17 -31.12 -8.56
CA SER A 497 -31.61 -31.35 -8.83
C SER A 497 -31.95 -31.48 -10.33
N PHE A 498 -33.05 -32.18 -10.68
CA PHE A 498 -33.60 -32.20 -12.04
C PHE A 498 -34.01 -30.79 -12.54
N ILE A 499 -34.35 -29.90 -11.61
CA ILE A 499 -34.76 -28.51 -11.87
C ILE A 499 -33.61 -27.74 -12.56
N ASN A 500 -32.36 -27.98 -12.16
CA ASN A 500 -31.17 -27.26 -12.67
C ASN A 500 -30.85 -27.46 -14.16
N LYS A 501 -31.45 -28.45 -14.84
CA LYS A 501 -31.11 -28.76 -16.24
C LYS A 501 -31.78 -27.84 -17.26
N HIS A 502 -32.88 -27.19 -16.88
CA HIS A 502 -33.66 -26.29 -17.74
C HIS A 502 -33.99 -24.96 -17.06
N LEU A 503 -33.65 -24.82 -15.77
CA LEU A 503 -33.92 -23.65 -14.98
C LEU A 503 -32.62 -23.00 -14.52
N ILE A 504 -32.47 -21.70 -14.77
CA ILE A 504 -31.31 -20.90 -14.36
C ILE A 504 -31.63 -20.05 -13.13
N TYR A 505 -30.71 -20.05 -12.17
CA TYR A 505 -30.83 -19.28 -10.93
C TYR A 505 -30.25 -17.88 -11.14
N THR A 506 -31.12 -16.93 -11.51
CA THR A 506 -30.73 -15.55 -11.83
C THR A 506 -31.01 -14.57 -10.71
N HIS A 507 -32.07 -14.77 -9.92
CA HIS A 507 -32.46 -13.91 -8.79
C HIS A 507 -33.00 -14.72 -7.60
N THR A 508 -33.14 -14.07 -6.44
CA THR A 508 -33.87 -14.59 -5.28
C THR A 508 -35.23 -13.93 -5.17
N GLU A 509 -36.20 -14.62 -4.55
CA GLU A 509 -37.59 -14.14 -4.44
C GLU A 509 -38.00 -13.99 -2.98
N GLY A 510 -38.37 -12.77 -2.59
CA GLY A 510 -38.93 -12.46 -1.28
C GLY A 510 -38.01 -11.66 -0.35
N LEU A 511 -38.60 -11.21 0.75
CA LEU A 511 -37.98 -10.45 1.83
C LEU A 511 -38.71 -10.84 3.12
N VAL A 512 -37.98 -11.20 4.17
CA VAL A 512 -38.60 -11.52 5.47
C VAL A 512 -38.48 -10.30 6.38
N VAL A 513 -39.59 -9.87 6.96
CA VAL A 513 -39.64 -8.70 7.85
C VAL A 513 -40.24 -9.09 9.19
N LEU A 514 -39.59 -8.65 10.27
CA LEU A 514 -39.97 -8.93 11.65
C LEU A 514 -40.05 -7.61 12.43
N ASP A 515 -41.13 -7.41 13.17
CA ASP A 515 -41.27 -6.27 14.09
C ASP A 515 -40.25 -6.40 15.24
N ALA A 516 -39.42 -5.37 15.46
CA ALA A 516 -38.35 -5.44 16.45
C ALA A 516 -38.86 -5.42 17.91
N TYR A 517 -40.07 -4.91 18.16
CA TYR A 517 -40.66 -4.79 19.49
C TYR A 517 -41.44 -6.04 19.87
N SER A 518 -42.36 -6.49 19.01
CA SER A 518 -43.19 -7.67 19.30
C SER A 518 -42.51 -8.99 18.93
N GLY A 519 -41.60 -8.97 17.94
CA GLY A 519 -41.09 -10.16 17.30
C GLY A 519 -42.10 -10.83 16.38
N ASP A 520 -43.18 -10.18 15.98
CA ASP A 520 -44.13 -10.76 15.04
C ASP A 520 -43.66 -10.58 13.60
N LEU A 521 -43.91 -11.59 12.77
CA LEU A 521 -43.58 -11.54 11.34
C LEU A 521 -44.62 -10.70 10.61
N ILE A 522 -44.14 -9.86 9.71
CA ILE A 522 -44.98 -9.00 8.88
C ILE A 522 -45.13 -9.65 7.51
N GLU A 523 -46.31 -10.21 7.25
CA GLU A 523 -46.62 -10.98 6.04
C GLU A 523 -47.89 -10.42 5.34
N ASP A 524 -48.13 -10.88 4.11
CA ASP A 524 -49.33 -10.61 3.32
C ASP A 524 -49.72 -9.12 3.21
N GLU A 525 -50.95 -8.77 3.59
CA GLU A 525 -51.51 -7.41 3.49
C GLU A 525 -50.72 -6.39 4.32
N ASN A 526 -50.14 -6.81 5.45
CA ASN A 526 -49.34 -5.93 6.31
C ASN A 526 -48.00 -5.60 5.66
N LEU A 527 -47.38 -6.56 4.98
CA LEU A 527 -46.14 -6.33 4.24
C LEU A 527 -46.38 -5.42 3.03
N ILE A 528 -47.48 -5.65 2.31
CA ILE A 528 -47.92 -4.77 1.21
C ILE A 528 -48.14 -3.34 1.72
N ALA A 529 -48.81 -3.18 2.86
CA ALA A 529 -49.04 -1.87 3.46
C ALA A 529 -47.73 -1.20 3.90
N LEU A 530 -46.80 -1.96 4.50
CA LEU A 530 -45.49 -1.46 4.98
C LEU A 530 -44.60 -0.99 3.83
N LEU A 531 -44.46 -1.81 2.78
CA LEU A 531 -43.60 -1.50 1.63
C LEU A 531 -44.32 -0.65 0.57
N ASN A 532 -45.63 -0.45 0.66
CA ASN A 532 -46.44 0.18 -0.38
C ASN A 532 -46.27 -0.50 -1.76
N ARG A 533 -46.17 -1.83 -1.77
CA ARG A 533 -45.85 -2.63 -2.95
C ARG A 533 -46.71 -3.90 -3.01
N THR A 534 -47.28 -4.20 -4.18
CA THR A 534 -48.04 -5.43 -4.44
C THR A 534 -47.30 -6.46 -5.28
N ASP A 535 -46.26 -6.02 -6.00
CA ASP A 535 -45.48 -6.87 -6.90
C ASP A 535 -44.51 -7.76 -6.13
N THR A 536 -44.18 -8.92 -6.70
CA THR A 536 -43.17 -9.82 -6.15
C THR A 536 -41.82 -9.10 -6.00
N ILE A 537 -41.11 -9.45 -4.94
CA ILE A 537 -39.76 -8.90 -4.66
C ILE A 537 -38.77 -9.86 -5.31
N ALA A 538 -38.20 -9.45 -6.44
CA ALA A 538 -37.18 -10.20 -7.17
C ALA A 538 -35.84 -9.46 -7.07
N THR A 539 -34.90 -10.07 -6.34
CA THR A 539 -33.59 -9.48 -6.03
C THR A 539 -32.54 -10.07 -6.95
N TYR A 540 -32.08 -9.27 -7.90
CA TYR A 540 -30.99 -9.62 -8.81
C TYR A 540 -29.64 -9.14 -8.30
N TYR A 541 -29.64 -8.07 -7.50
CA TYR A 541 -28.47 -7.47 -6.85
C TYR A 541 -28.72 -7.43 -5.35
N GLY A 542 -27.78 -7.95 -4.55
CA GLY A 542 -27.98 -8.07 -3.11
C GLY A 542 -26.71 -8.48 -2.37
N GLU A 543 -26.89 -9.05 -1.19
CA GLU A 543 -25.80 -9.32 -0.26
C GLU A 543 -25.53 -10.80 -0.03
N GLY A 544 -24.37 -11.05 0.59
CA GLY A 544 -23.85 -12.39 0.80
C GLY A 544 -23.15 -12.98 -0.42
N THR A 545 -22.61 -14.17 -0.22
CA THR A 545 -21.79 -14.87 -1.22
C THR A 545 -22.58 -15.32 -2.45
N GLY A 546 -23.92 -15.43 -2.31
CA GLY A 546 -24.84 -15.81 -3.37
C GLY A 546 -24.76 -14.91 -4.62
N PHE A 547 -24.48 -13.61 -4.43
CA PHE A 547 -24.38 -12.62 -5.50
C PHE A 547 -22.95 -12.36 -5.99
N GLY A 548 -21.99 -13.22 -5.62
CA GLY A 548 -20.59 -13.08 -6.05
C GLY A 548 -20.30 -13.49 -7.51
N HIS A 549 -21.27 -14.12 -8.19
CA HIS A 549 -21.10 -14.66 -9.54
C HIS A 549 -21.88 -13.89 -10.59
N GLU A 550 -21.30 -13.78 -11.78
CA GLU A 550 -21.94 -13.24 -12.98
C GLU A 550 -23.05 -14.20 -13.45
N VAL A 551 -24.17 -13.66 -13.92
CA VAL A 551 -25.27 -14.48 -14.47
C VAL A 551 -25.74 -13.94 -15.80
N PHE A 552 -26.27 -14.85 -16.63
CA PHE A 552 -26.93 -14.49 -17.88
C PHE A 552 -28.44 -14.54 -17.68
N VAL A 553 -29.12 -13.49 -18.13
CA VAL A 553 -30.58 -13.34 -18.06
C VAL A 553 -31.19 -13.35 -19.44
N ASN A 554 -32.51 -13.50 -19.53
CA ASN A 554 -33.25 -13.46 -20.81
C ASN A 554 -32.74 -14.45 -21.87
N THR A 555 -32.15 -15.58 -21.44
CA THR A 555 -31.61 -16.61 -22.34
C THR A 555 -32.76 -17.45 -22.90
N GLY A 556 -33.10 -17.28 -24.18
CA GLY A 556 -34.32 -17.85 -24.78
C GLY A 556 -34.49 -19.38 -24.73
N ASP A 557 -33.42 -20.14 -24.43
CA ASP A 557 -33.46 -21.60 -24.31
C ASP A 557 -33.63 -22.11 -22.86
N PHE A 558 -33.58 -21.22 -21.86
CA PHE A 558 -33.64 -21.58 -20.44
C PHE A 558 -34.68 -20.72 -19.71
N ASP A 559 -35.45 -21.36 -18.82
CA ASP A 559 -36.41 -20.65 -17.97
C ASP A 559 -35.70 -20.10 -16.73
N GLU A 560 -35.98 -18.85 -16.36
CA GLU A 560 -35.50 -18.28 -15.10
C GLU A 560 -36.33 -18.80 -13.92
N VAL A 561 -35.70 -18.87 -12.73
CA VAL A 561 -36.39 -19.28 -11.50
C VAL A 561 -37.62 -18.39 -11.25
N GLY A 562 -38.69 -18.97 -10.70
CA GLY A 562 -39.93 -18.22 -10.45
C GLY A 562 -40.78 -17.93 -11.69
N ASN A 563 -40.33 -18.32 -12.90
CA ASN A 563 -40.98 -17.97 -14.17
C ASN A 563 -41.15 -16.44 -14.32
N THR A 564 -40.22 -15.68 -13.73
CA THR A 564 -40.10 -14.23 -13.93
C THR A 564 -38.86 -13.96 -14.75
N THR A 565 -38.94 -13.01 -15.70
CA THR A 565 -37.81 -12.63 -16.54
C THR A 565 -37.33 -11.25 -16.14
N PHE A 566 -36.03 -11.02 -16.25
CA PHE A 566 -35.42 -9.73 -15.95
C PHE A 566 -35.96 -8.63 -16.88
N GLN A 567 -36.62 -7.62 -16.31
CA GLN A 567 -37.20 -6.49 -17.05
C GLN A 567 -36.29 -5.26 -17.10
N GLY A 568 -35.15 -5.29 -16.41
CA GLY A 568 -34.19 -4.19 -16.36
C GLY A 568 -33.27 -4.13 -17.58
N THR A 569 -32.43 -3.09 -17.63
CA THR A 569 -31.30 -3.05 -18.58
C THR A 569 -30.20 -4.00 -18.10
N PRO A 570 -29.64 -4.88 -18.94
CA PRO A 570 -28.49 -5.70 -18.53
C PRO A 570 -27.25 -4.82 -18.31
N ASP A 571 -26.27 -5.32 -17.55
CA ASP A 571 -25.02 -4.59 -17.30
C ASP A 571 -24.14 -4.54 -18.56
N TYR A 572 -24.14 -5.62 -19.34
CA TYR A 572 -23.49 -5.70 -20.64
C TYR A 572 -24.16 -6.76 -21.52
N GLN A 573 -24.14 -6.59 -22.84
CA GLN A 573 -24.61 -7.60 -23.79
C GLN A 573 -23.44 -8.13 -24.61
N LEU A 574 -23.09 -9.40 -24.41
CA LEU A 574 -22.05 -10.08 -25.18
C LEU A 574 -22.62 -10.54 -26.52
N SER A 575 -21.98 -10.16 -27.62
CA SER A 575 -22.43 -10.55 -28.97
C SER A 575 -21.32 -11.15 -29.83
N GLY A 576 -21.70 -12.08 -30.72
CA GLY A 576 -20.79 -12.67 -31.71
C GLY A 576 -19.50 -13.27 -31.14
N PHE A 577 -18.35 -12.63 -31.43
CA PHE A 577 -17.04 -13.11 -30.97
C PHE A 577 -16.82 -12.89 -29.47
N GLU A 578 -17.42 -11.86 -28.88
CA GLU A 578 -17.30 -11.57 -27.43
C GLU A 578 -17.94 -12.69 -26.63
N SER A 579 -19.18 -13.05 -26.98
CA SER A 579 -19.92 -14.19 -26.41
C SER A 579 -19.11 -15.48 -26.55
N ALA A 580 -18.63 -15.81 -27.77
CA ALA A 580 -17.82 -17.00 -27.98
C ALA A 580 -16.55 -17.02 -27.10
N TYR A 581 -15.77 -15.93 -27.09
CA TYR A 581 -14.54 -15.83 -26.28
C TYR A 581 -14.82 -15.99 -24.78
N TYR A 582 -15.86 -15.31 -24.28
CA TYR A 582 -16.22 -15.30 -22.87
C TYR A 582 -16.71 -16.69 -22.42
N THR A 583 -17.62 -17.31 -23.19
CA THR A 583 -18.10 -18.67 -22.96
C THR A 583 -16.98 -19.72 -23.02
N PHE A 584 -16.02 -19.58 -23.95
CA PHE A 584 -14.84 -20.46 -23.99
C PHE A 584 -13.96 -20.33 -22.74
N GLY A 585 -13.86 -19.13 -22.18
CA GLY A 585 -13.11 -18.84 -20.95
C GLY A 585 -13.73 -19.47 -19.68
N MET A 586 -15.06 -19.58 -19.64
CA MET A 586 -15.80 -20.16 -18.50
C MET A 586 -15.70 -21.68 -18.38
N GLY A 587 -15.29 -22.39 -19.44
CA GLY A 587 -15.17 -23.84 -19.46
C GLY A 587 -16.37 -24.56 -20.07
N THR A 588 -16.40 -25.90 -19.96
CA THR A 588 -17.34 -26.76 -20.71
C THR A 588 -18.80 -26.58 -20.33
N ASP A 589 -19.07 -26.14 -19.10
CA ASP A 589 -20.44 -26.02 -18.59
C ASP A 589 -21.18 -24.82 -19.20
N ALA A 590 -20.44 -23.81 -19.67
CA ALA A 590 -21.01 -22.65 -20.35
C ALA A 590 -21.24 -22.89 -21.86
N TRP A 591 -20.76 -24.00 -22.44
CA TRP A 591 -20.79 -24.20 -23.89
C TRP A 591 -22.21 -24.30 -24.48
N SER A 592 -23.24 -24.52 -23.66
CA SER A 592 -24.64 -24.44 -24.07
C SER A 592 -25.05 -23.05 -24.58
N PHE A 593 -24.35 -22.00 -24.15
CA PHE A 593 -24.60 -20.61 -24.56
C PHE A 593 -23.90 -20.21 -25.87
N ILE A 594 -23.08 -21.09 -26.47
CA ILE A 594 -22.31 -20.76 -27.67
C ILE A 594 -23.24 -20.43 -28.84
N GLY A 595 -22.99 -19.29 -29.48
CA GLY A 595 -23.72 -18.83 -30.66
C GLY A 595 -24.97 -18.01 -30.34
N GLN A 596 -25.17 -17.67 -29.06
CA GLN A 596 -26.23 -16.77 -28.59
C GLN A 596 -25.63 -15.43 -28.17
N ASP A 597 -26.42 -14.37 -28.28
CA ASP A 597 -26.12 -13.10 -27.63
C ASP A 597 -26.56 -13.22 -26.16
N LEU A 598 -25.72 -12.79 -25.23
CA LEU A 598 -25.90 -13.03 -23.80
C LEU A 598 -26.02 -11.72 -23.03
N ASP A 599 -27.18 -11.51 -22.41
CA ASP A 599 -27.42 -10.40 -21.50
C ASP A 599 -26.83 -10.76 -20.14
N MET A 600 -25.83 -10.00 -19.70
CA MET A 600 -25.01 -10.33 -18.54
C MET A 600 -25.26 -9.34 -17.40
N LEU A 601 -25.35 -9.88 -16.18
CA LEU A 601 -25.32 -9.12 -14.93
C LEU A 601 -23.99 -9.40 -14.21
N VAL A 602 -23.24 -8.34 -13.90
CA VAL A 602 -21.86 -8.39 -13.37
C VAL A 602 -21.82 -7.62 -12.05
N GLN A 603 -20.91 -7.99 -11.14
CA GLN A 603 -20.77 -7.33 -9.82
C GLN A 603 -22.13 -7.16 -9.13
N ARG A 604 -22.77 -8.29 -8.83
CA ARG A 604 -24.12 -8.31 -8.26
C ARG A 604 -24.15 -8.11 -6.76
N ASN A 605 -23.05 -8.40 -6.09
CA ASN A 605 -22.86 -8.05 -4.68
C ASN A 605 -22.78 -6.52 -4.54
N VAL A 606 -23.72 -5.92 -3.81
CA VAL A 606 -23.91 -4.46 -3.76
C VAL A 606 -22.71 -3.72 -3.19
N ALA A 607 -22.10 -4.22 -2.11
CA ALA A 607 -20.90 -3.62 -1.51
C ALA A 607 -19.71 -3.66 -2.49
N SER A 608 -19.48 -4.80 -3.13
CA SER A 608 -18.40 -4.97 -4.14
C SER A 608 -18.63 -4.08 -5.37
N ARG A 609 -19.88 -3.93 -5.80
CA ARG A 609 -20.28 -3.08 -6.93
C ARG A 609 -19.93 -1.62 -6.67
N VAL A 610 -20.34 -1.08 -5.52
CA VAL A 610 -20.04 0.31 -5.14
C VAL A 610 -18.53 0.48 -4.96
N LYS A 611 -17.86 -0.41 -4.22
CA LYS A 611 -16.40 -0.35 -3.97
C LYS A 611 -15.58 -0.31 -5.26
N SER A 612 -16.04 -0.96 -6.33
CA SER A 612 -15.30 -1.02 -7.59
C SER A 612 -15.29 0.28 -8.41
N VAL A 613 -16.17 1.24 -8.09
CA VAL A 613 -16.17 2.59 -8.70
C VAL A 613 -15.56 3.66 -7.79
N LEU A 614 -15.10 3.29 -6.60
CA LEU A 614 -14.51 4.24 -5.67
C LEU A 614 -13.05 4.55 -6.02
N LEU A 615 -12.72 5.83 -6.00
CA LEU A 615 -11.37 6.35 -6.03
C LEU A 615 -10.60 5.92 -4.77
N GLN A 616 -9.28 5.91 -4.88
CA GLN A 616 -8.41 5.63 -3.74
C GLN A 616 -8.70 6.60 -2.59
N GLY A 617 -8.75 6.06 -1.37
CA GLY A 617 -9.01 6.84 -0.15
C GLY A 617 -10.49 6.94 0.20
N LEU A 618 -11.37 6.30 -0.59
CA LEU A 618 -12.75 6.02 -0.23
C LEU A 618 -12.91 4.53 0.05
N THR A 619 -13.81 4.22 0.97
CA THR A 619 -14.26 2.85 1.24
C THR A 619 -15.77 2.82 1.45
N VAL A 620 -16.32 1.62 1.37
CA VAL A 620 -17.69 1.31 1.76
C VAL A 620 -17.69 0.74 3.17
N ASP A 621 -18.82 0.91 3.85
CA ASP A 621 -19.19 0.13 5.03
C ASP A 621 -19.50 -1.32 4.61
N ASP A 622 -19.12 -2.29 5.44
CA ASP A 622 -19.37 -3.70 5.17
C ASP A 622 -20.85 -4.11 5.41
N ASP A 623 -21.59 -3.40 6.27
CA ASP A 623 -23.03 -3.57 6.53
C ASP A 623 -23.88 -2.69 5.59
N ALA A 624 -24.19 -3.22 4.40
CA ALA A 624 -25.20 -2.61 3.55
C ALA A 624 -26.60 -3.06 4.02
N TYR A 625 -27.59 -2.18 3.86
CA TYR A 625 -28.91 -2.42 4.46
C TYR A 625 -30.04 -1.99 3.53
N VAL A 626 -31.20 -2.61 3.68
CA VAL A 626 -32.36 -2.30 2.84
C VAL A 626 -32.97 -0.94 3.20
N VAL A 627 -33.21 -0.13 2.17
CA VAL A 627 -34.02 1.10 2.27
C VAL A 627 -35.15 1.07 1.25
N VAL A 628 -36.29 1.65 1.63
CA VAL A 628 -37.51 1.60 0.83
C VAL A 628 -38.00 3.01 0.54
N ASP A 629 -38.23 3.32 -0.73
CA ASP A 629 -38.77 4.62 -1.12
C ASP A 629 -40.30 4.69 -0.91
N PRO A 630 -40.90 5.90 -0.96
CA PRO A 630 -42.35 6.03 -0.82
C PRO A 630 -43.18 5.35 -1.92
N SER A 631 -42.57 5.03 -3.06
CA SER A 631 -43.20 4.34 -4.19
C SER A 631 -43.16 2.81 -4.06
N GLY A 632 -42.44 2.29 -3.07
CA GLY A 632 -42.27 0.86 -2.82
C GLY A 632 -41.16 0.20 -3.63
N ASN A 633 -40.19 0.98 -4.11
CA ASN A 633 -38.94 0.44 -4.66
C ASN A 633 -37.97 0.14 -3.52
N ILE A 634 -37.21 -0.95 -3.69
CA ILE A 634 -36.32 -1.50 -2.69
C ILE A 634 -34.89 -1.31 -3.17
N TYR A 635 -34.07 -0.67 -2.34
CA TYR A 635 -32.66 -0.43 -2.59
C TYR A 635 -31.82 -0.98 -1.45
N TYR A 636 -30.57 -1.28 -1.74
CA TYR A 636 -29.54 -1.39 -0.72
C TYR A 636 -28.87 -0.03 -0.55
N GLY A 637 -28.86 0.50 0.67
CA GLY A 637 -28.09 1.66 1.05
C GLY A 637 -26.67 1.23 1.41
N VAL A 638 -25.71 1.60 0.58
CA VAL A 638 -24.28 1.35 0.83
C VAL A 638 -23.64 2.66 1.29
N SER A 639 -23.26 2.72 2.56
CA SER A 639 -22.58 3.87 3.13
C SER A 639 -21.15 4.00 2.56
N VAL A 640 -20.78 5.22 2.17
CA VAL A 640 -19.44 5.55 1.64
C VAL A 640 -18.79 6.61 2.51
N PHE A 641 -17.55 6.35 2.91
CA PHE A 641 -16.77 7.28 3.70
C PHE A 641 -15.31 7.36 3.22
N VAL A 642 -14.69 8.49 3.52
CA VAL A 642 -13.27 8.74 3.31
C VAL A 642 -12.48 7.95 4.33
N ASP A 643 -11.51 7.18 3.85
CA ASP A 643 -10.48 6.52 4.64
C ASP A 643 -9.12 6.82 3.99
N TYR A 644 -8.64 8.05 4.21
CA TYR A 644 -7.45 8.57 3.54
C TYR A 644 -6.25 8.66 4.49
N PRO A 645 -5.14 7.93 4.25
CA PRO A 645 -3.95 8.01 5.09
C PRO A 645 -3.23 9.34 4.90
N LEU A 646 -3.19 10.15 5.95
CA LEU A 646 -2.54 11.45 5.93
C LEU A 646 -1.02 11.31 6.00
N THR A 647 -0.29 12.16 5.28
CA THR A 647 1.19 12.16 5.30
C THR A 647 1.79 12.89 6.53
N THR A 648 1.08 12.91 7.66
CA THR A 648 1.56 13.49 8.92
C THR A 648 1.81 12.37 9.93
N GLY A 649 2.92 12.41 10.66
CA GLY A 649 3.16 11.43 11.72
C GLY A 649 2.48 11.78 13.05
N TYR A 650 1.74 12.90 13.13
CA TYR A 650 0.94 13.25 14.30
C TYR A 650 -0.41 12.52 14.34
N ALA A 651 -0.95 12.13 13.19
CA ALA A 651 -2.23 11.45 13.10
C ALA A 651 -2.01 9.95 13.35
N HIS A 652 -2.71 9.40 14.33
CA HIS A 652 -2.70 7.96 14.64
C HIS A 652 -3.86 7.20 13.99
N GLU A 653 -4.66 7.91 13.20
CA GLU A 653 -5.73 7.36 12.37
C GLU A 653 -5.75 8.12 11.04
N ASN A 654 -6.32 7.48 10.03
CA ASN A 654 -6.60 8.07 8.75
C ASN A 654 -7.60 9.24 8.88
N TYR A 655 -7.70 10.01 7.81
CA TYR A 655 -8.73 11.01 7.69
C TYR A 655 -10.07 10.32 7.40
N LEU A 656 -10.96 10.31 8.39
CA LEU A 656 -12.23 9.61 8.37
C LEU A 656 -13.39 10.58 8.23
N ARG A 657 -14.12 10.55 7.11
CA ARG A 657 -15.30 11.40 6.89
C ARG A 657 -16.41 10.67 6.19
N PHE A 658 -17.61 10.69 6.77
CA PHE A 658 -18.79 10.23 6.06
C PHE A 658 -19.06 11.13 4.85
N LEU A 659 -19.13 10.53 3.66
CA LEU A 659 -19.31 11.26 2.40
C LEU A 659 -20.76 11.18 1.92
N GLY A 660 -21.40 10.03 2.08
CA GLY A 660 -22.79 9.84 1.65
C GLY A 660 -23.19 8.38 1.57
N VAL A 661 -24.36 8.13 0.98
CA VAL A 661 -24.91 6.79 0.74
C VAL A 661 -25.13 6.60 -0.74
N VAL A 662 -24.74 5.44 -1.27
CA VAL A 662 -25.05 5.01 -2.63
C VAL A 662 -26.21 4.02 -2.57
N LEU A 663 -27.32 4.36 -3.22
CA LEU A 663 -28.44 3.44 -3.36
C LEU A 663 -28.22 2.52 -4.55
N VAL A 664 -28.21 1.21 -4.31
CA VAL A 664 -28.20 0.20 -5.36
C VAL A 664 -29.59 -0.41 -5.47
N ASP A 665 -30.22 -0.27 -6.62
CA ASP A 665 -31.53 -0.90 -6.89
C ASP A 665 -31.38 -2.43 -6.87
N ALA A 666 -32.12 -3.09 -5.96
CA ALA A 666 -32.05 -4.54 -5.76
C ALA A 666 -32.51 -5.33 -6.99
N HIS A 667 -33.36 -4.74 -7.83
CA HIS A 667 -33.85 -5.33 -9.06
C HIS A 667 -32.96 -4.97 -10.25
N THR A 668 -32.66 -3.69 -10.48
CA THR A 668 -31.98 -3.25 -11.72
C THR A 668 -30.47 -3.06 -11.61
N GLY A 669 -29.92 -2.95 -10.39
CA GLY A 669 -28.49 -2.69 -10.17
C GLY A 669 -28.03 -1.29 -10.56
N GLY A 670 -28.96 -0.35 -10.79
CA GLY A 670 -28.67 1.08 -10.92
C GLY A 670 -28.12 1.64 -9.61
N MET A 671 -27.26 2.65 -9.69
CA MET A 671 -26.57 3.28 -8.57
C MET A 671 -26.83 4.79 -8.55
N ASP A 672 -27.40 5.28 -7.45
CA ASP A 672 -27.66 6.70 -7.21
C ASP A 672 -26.86 7.19 -6.00
N PHE A 673 -26.09 8.26 -6.17
CA PHE A 673 -25.21 8.82 -5.15
C PHE A 673 -25.92 9.95 -4.38
N TYR A 674 -26.04 9.81 -3.05
CA TYR A 674 -26.63 10.83 -2.16
C TYR A 674 -25.62 11.33 -1.14
N ARG A 675 -25.43 12.65 -1.08
CA ARG A 675 -24.42 13.28 -0.20
C ARG A 675 -24.83 13.24 1.28
N SER A 676 -23.85 13.35 2.17
CA SER A 676 -24.09 13.44 3.61
C SER A 676 -25.08 14.57 3.97
N PRO A 677 -26.08 14.30 4.84
CA PRO A 677 -26.95 15.35 5.38
C PRO A 677 -26.21 16.41 6.22
N SER A 678 -25.04 16.05 6.76
CA SER A 678 -24.20 16.89 7.61
C SER A 678 -22.89 17.22 6.87
N ASP A 679 -22.98 17.97 5.77
CA ASP A 679 -21.80 18.31 4.96
C ASP A 679 -20.89 19.35 5.66
N GLY A 680 -19.60 19.00 5.72
CA GLY A 680 -18.49 19.87 6.09
C GLY A 680 -17.44 19.87 4.99
N ASP A 681 -17.76 20.48 3.83
CA ASP A 681 -16.98 20.48 2.57
C ASP A 681 -15.64 21.26 2.60
N ASP A 682 -15.06 21.53 3.75
CA ASP A 682 -13.96 22.50 3.85
C ASP A 682 -12.57 21.92 3.53
N PHE A 683 -12.37 20.61 3.62
CA PHE A 683 -11.04 20.02 3.39
C PHE A 683 -10.78 19.68 1.91
N PHE A 684 -9.50 19.58 1.54
CA PHE A 684 -9.13 19.42 0.13
C PHE A 684 -9.61 18.09 -0.48
N ILE A 685 -9.63 17.03 0.33
CA ILE A 685 -9.98 15.68 -0.13
C ILE A 685 -11.49 15.54 -0.28
N ASP A 686 -12.27 16.08 0.65
CA ASP A 686 -13.74 16.05 0.63
C ASP A 686 -14.25 16.70 -0.66
N ARG A 687 -13.81 17.93 -0.93
CA ARG A 687 -14.13 18.64 -2.17
C ARG A 687 -13.76 17.86 -3.42
N THR A 688 -12.62 17.16 -3.43
CA THR A 688 -12.22 16.35 -4.60
C THR A 688 -13.25 15.25 -4.83
N TYR A 689 -13.65 14.51 -3.80
CA TYR A 689 -14.61 13.43 -3.95
C TYR A 689 -16.04 13.92 -4.19
N SER A 690 -16.44 15.03 -3.58
CA SER A 690 -17.74 15.68 -3.80
C SER A 690 -17.89 16.20 -5.24
N GLU A 691 -16.79 16.61 -5.90
CA GLU A 691 -16.82 17.03 -7.30
C GLU A 691 -16.73 15.86 -8.29
N TYR A 692 -16.19 14.71 -7.85
CA TYR A 692 -15.87 13.58 -8.74
C TYR A 692 -17.06 12.70 -9.11
N TYR A 693 -18.05 12.56 -8.20
CA TYR A 693 -19.24 11.73 -8.42
C TYR A 693 -20.50 12.59 -8.58
N PRO A 694 -21.55 12.07 -9.25
CA PRO A 694 -22.81 12.78 -9.43
C PRO A 694 -23.67 12.78 -8.15
N TRP A 695 -23.17 13.40 -7.09
CA TRP A 695 -23.86 13.49 -5.80
C TRP A 695 -25.16 14.30 -5.89
N GLN A 696 -26.22 13.75 -5.30
CA GLN A 696 -27.54 14.37 -5.17
C GLN A 696 -27.81 14.71 -3.70
N ASP A 697 -28.69 15.67 -3.46
CA ASP A 697 -29.17 16.00 -2.11
C ASP A 697 -29.96 14.82 -1.54
N THR A 698 -29.64 14.42 -0.30
CA THR A 698 -30.38 13.35 0.38
C THR A 698 -31.84 13.74 0.60
N PRO A 699 -32.81 13.01 0.04
CA PRO A 699 -34.23 13.31 0.24
C PRO A 699 -34.69 12.91 1.64
N SER A 700 -35.72 13.56 2.16
CA SER A 700 -36.18 13.35 3.55
C SER A 700 -36.59 11.90 3.86
N TRP A 701 -37.16 11.19 2.89
CA TRP A 701 -37.55 9.78 3.06
C TRP A 701 -36.34 8.86 3.23
N LEU A 702 -35.20 9.22 2.65
CA LEU A 702 -33.95 8.48 2.77
C LEU A 702 -33.24 8.92 4.05
N GLN A 703 -33.17 10.22 4.32
CA GLN A 703 -32.54 10.76 5.52
C GLN A 703 -33.06 10.10 6.79
N SER A 704 -34.38 9.89 6.91
CA SER A 704 -34.95 9.22 8.09
C SER A 704 -34.45 7.78 8.27
N GLN A 705 -34.07 7.08 7.19
CA GLN A 705 -33.63 5.68 7.22
C GLN A 705 -32.10 5.52 7.28
N ILE A 706 -31.32 6.59 7.10
CA ILE A 706 -29.85 6.50 7.05
C ILE A 706 -29.28 6.24 8.44
N LYS A 707 -28.34 5.28 8.48
CA LYS A 707 -27.50 4.97 9.63
C LYS A 707 -26.16 5.69 9.50
N TRP A 708 -25.55 6.03 10.63
CA TRP A 708 -24.11 6.31 10.63
C TRP A 708 -23.36 4.99 10.38
N PRO A 709 -22.39 4.92 9.45
CA PRO A 709 -21.76 3.65 9.08
C PRO A 709 -21.07 2.98 10.28
N GLU A 710 -21.18 1.67 10.38
CA GLU A 710 -20.68 0.88 11.53
C GLU A 710 -19.15 0.91 11.59
N ASP A 711 -18.48 0.58 10.48
CA ASP A 711 -17.01 0.54 10.40
C ASP A 711 -16.40 1.92 10.68
N LEU A 712 -17.08 2.97 10.21
CA LEU A 712 -16.68 4.35 10.49
C LEU A 712 -16.85 4.69 11.97
N TYR A 713 -17.99 4.32 12.56
CA TYR A 713 -18.27 4.62 13.96
C TYR A 713 -17.25 3.95 14.89
N GLU A 714 -16.96 2.68 14.66
CA GLU A 714 -16.08 1.90 15.52
C GLU A 714 -14.65 2.42 15.50
N ARG A 715 -14.14 2.77 14.31
CA ARG A 715 -12.83 3.43 14.21
C ARG A 715 -12.81 4.80 14.88
N GLN A 716 -13.91 5.55 14.80
CA GLN A 716 -14.04 6.81 15.53
C GLN A 716 -14.04 6.60 17.04
N LEU A 717 -14.69 5.54 17.53
CA LEU A 717 -14.73 5.17 18.94
C LEU A 717 -13.38 4.73 19.46
N ASP A 718 -12.65 3.90 18.72
CA ASP A 718 -11.28 3.47 19.09
C ASP A 718 -10.37 4.68 19.37
N ILE A 719 -10.50 5.72 18.56
CA ILE A 719 -9.79 6.98 18.78
C ILE A 719 -10.40 7.76 19.95
N ALA A 720 -11.73 7.85 20.05
CA ALA A 720 -12.40 8.56 21.13
C ALA A 720 -12.10 7.98 22.51
N TYR A 721 -11.83 6.68 22.63
CA TYR A 721 -11.51 6.00 23.89
C TYR A 721 -10.21 6.46 24.52
N THR A 722 -9.20 6.81 23.72
CA THR A 722 -7.90 7.29 24.24
C THR A 722 -7.73 8.80 24.07
N TYR A 723 -8.08 9.33 22.91
CA TYR A 723 -7.71 10.69 22.51
C TYR A 723 -8.63 11.78 23.05
N HIS A 724 -9.69 11.46 23.79
CA HIS A 724 -10.46 12.47 24.52
C HIS A 724 -9.70 13.07 25.72
N VAL A 725 -8.65 12.41 26.20
CA VAL A 725 -7.88 12.84 27.38
C VAL A 725 -6.86 13.94 27.01
N GLU A 726 -7.12 15.17 27.42
CA GLU A 726 -6.23 16.32 27.13
C GLU A 726 -5.20 16.61 28.24
N ASN A 727 -5.37 16.06 29.44
CA ASN A 727 -4.48 16.32 30.58
C ASN A 727 -3.27 15.40 30.57
N GLY A 728 -2.05 15.98 30.56
CA GLY A 728 -0.81 15.20 30.45
C GLY A 728 -0.51 14.26 31.62
N PHE A 729 -1.01 14.53 32.83
CA PHE A 729 -0.86 13.60 33.96
C PHE A 729 -1.80 12.41 33.81
N THR A 730 -3.07 12.66 33.49
CA THR A 730 -4.08 11.63 33.23
C THR A 730 -3.68 10.75 32.04
N TRP A 731 -3.18 11.37 30.97
CA TRP A 731 -2.63 10.67 29.81
C TRP A 731 -1.46 9.76 30.20
N LYS A 732 -0.51 10.27 31.00
CA LYS A 732 0.66 9.49 31.43
C LYS A 732 0.26 8.33 32.34
N SER A 733 -0.78 8.48 33.17
CA SER A 733 -1.28 7.40 34.02
C SER A 733 -2.22 6.43 33.30
N GLY A 734 -2.81 6.83 32.17
CA GLY A 734 -3.83 6.06 31.45
C GLY A 734 -5.11 5.83 32.27
N SER A 735 -5.38 6.69 33.25
CA SER A 735 -6.43 6.44 34.25
C SER A 735 -7.85 6.73 33.78
N ASP A 736 -7.99 7.38 32.62
CA ASP A 736 -9.27 7.78 32.01
C ASP A 736 -9.33 7.34 30.55
N PHE A 737 -8.57 6.30 30.19
CA PHE A 737 -8.76 5.64 28.91
C PHE A 737 -9.93 4.69 29.01
N HIS A 738 -10.63 4.53 27.89
CA HIS A 738 -11.79 3.66 27.80
C HIS A 738 -11.49 2.42 26.96
N GLU A 739 -12.35 1.42 27.09
CA GLU A 739 -12.41 0.27 26.20
C GLU A 739 -13.87 -0.13 25.95
N GLY A 740 -14.12 -0.71 24.78
CA GLY A 740 -15.39 -1.34 24.48
C GLY A 740 -15.55 -2.66 25.25
N PRO A 741 -16.73 -2.98 25.79
CA PRO A 741 -16.95 -4.27 26.43
C PRO A 741 -16.67 -5.43 25.46
N THR A 742 -16.08 -6.51 25.95
CA THR A 742 -15.68 -7.64 25.10
C THR A 742 -16.88 -8.25 24.36
N GLY A 743 -16.82 -8.29 23.03
CA GLY A 743 -17.89 -8.83 22.19
C GLY A 743 -19.13 -7.93 22.11
N SER A 744 -19.01 -6.66 22.52
CA SER A 744 -19.98 -5.63 22.16
C SER A 744 -19.73 -5.18 20.73
N ASP A 745 -20.81 -4.89 20.03
CA ASP A 745 -20.85 -4.40 18.67
C ASP A 745 -21.66 -3.11 18.62
N THR A 746 -21.63 -2.38 17.50
CA THR A 746 -22.44 -1.18 17.32
C THR A 746 -23.93 -1.51 17.36
N ARG A 747 -24.70 -0.71 18.10
CA ARG A 747 -26.16 -0.90 18.22
C ARG A 747 -26.90 0.31 17.73
N TYR A 748 -27.61 0.15 16.62
CA TYR A 748 -28.61 1.10 16.17
C TYR A 748 -29.88 0.89 16.97
N ILE A 749 -30.31 1.89 17.73
CA ILE A 749 -31.54 1.87 18.53
C ILE A 749 -32.26 3.22 18.51
N ILE A 750 -33.55 3.22 18.80
CA ILE A 750 -34.25 4.42 19.24
C ILE A 750 -33.97 4.62 20.72
N MET A 751 -33.27 5.72 21.04
CA MET A 751 -32.99 6.13 22.41
C MET A 751 -33.76 7.41 22.73
N ARG A 752 -34.31 7.48 23.95
CA ARG A 752 -34.88 8.73 24.46
C ARG A 752 -33.80 9.56 25.16
N ILE A 753 -33.39 10.66 24.54
CA ILE A 753 -32.33 11.54 25.05
C ILE A 753 -32.94 12.92 25.33
N GLY A 754 -32.85 13.38 26.57
CA GLY A 754 -33.36 14.71 26.94
C GLY A 754 -34.88 14.87 26.71
N GLY A 755 -35.63 13.77 26.77
CA GLY A 755 -37.08 13.73 26.60
C GLY A 755 -37.56 13.48 25.16
N GLU A 756 -36.68 13.50 24.16
CA GLU A 756 -36.96 13.30 22.73
C GLU A 756 -36.51 11.91 22.25
N GLU A 757 -37.27 11.29 21.35
CA GLU A 757 -36.88 10.04 20.68
C GLU A 757 -35.90 10.34 19.55
N ARG A 758 -34.77 9.62 19.53
CA ARG A 758 -33.71 9.78 18.54
C ARG A 758 -33.25 8.42 18.06
N PHE A 759 -33.13 8.25 16.75
CA PHE A 759 -32.47 7.09 16.17
C PHE A 759 -30.96 7.30 16.27
N VAL A 760 -30.25 6.40 16.95
CA VAL A 760 -28.83 6.57 17.26
C VAL A 760 -28.07 5.26 17.12
N ALA A 761 -26.80 5.35 16.77
CA ALA A 761 -25.83 4.30 17.00
C ALA A 761 -25.22 4.52 18.39
N MET A 762 -25.17 3.48 19.22
CA MET A 762 -24.60 3.57 20.56
C MET A 762 -23.56 2.49 20.86
N HIS A 763 -22.60 2.85 21.70
CA HIS A 763 -21.64 1.92 22.27
C HIS A 763 -21.40 2.21 23.75
N ASN A 764 -21.41 1.16 24.58
CA ASN A 764 -21.03 1.29 25.99
C ASN A 764 -19.51 1.41 26.12
N ALA A 765 -19.02 2.10 27.14
CA ALA A 765 -17.59 2.22 27.41
C ALA A 765 -17.28 1.87 28.86
N GLU A 766 -16.23 1.08 29.06
CA GLU A 766 -15.65 0.73 30.35
C GLU A 766 -14.29 1.41 30.51
N PHE A 767 -13.80 1.54 31.74
CA PHE A 767 -12.43 2.05 31.95
C PHE A 767 -11.41 0.98 31.57
N GLU A 768 -10.42 1.37 30.76
CA GLU A 768 -9.39 0.49 30.24
C GLU A 768 -8.63 -0.22 31.37
N ASN A 769 -8.52 -1.54 31.29
CA ASN A 769 -7.82 -2.38 32.28
C ASN A 769 -8.38 -2.27 33.72
N ALA A 770 -9.63 -1.84 33.89
CA ALA A 770 -10.25 -1.81 35.21
C ALA A 770 -10.60 -3.23 35.68
N ALA A 771 -10.03 -3.67 36.81
CA ALA A 771 -10.28 -5.01 37.34
C ALA A 771 -11.75 -5.32 37.68
N GLY A 772 -12.59 -4.29 37.81
CA GLY A 772 -14.04 -4.42 38.04
C GLY A 772 -14.88 -4.14 36.80
N GLU A 773 -14.26 -3.94 35.63
CA GLU A 773 -14.95 -3.61 34.36
C GLU A 773 -16.00 -2.51 34.59
N ASN A 774 -15.58 -1.44 35.27
CA ASN A 774 -16.48 -0.37 35.68
C ASN A 774 -16.89 0.47 34.47
N LEU A 775 -18.16 0.86 34.40
CA LEU A 775 -18.71 1.69 33.34
C LEU A 775 -18.09 3.10 33.38
N ALA A 776 -17.49 3.52 32.26
CA ALA A 776 -17.03 4.88 32.02
C ALA A 776 -18.16 5.78 31.48
N GLY A 777 -19.01 5.23 30.61
CA GLY A 777 -20.15 5.95 30.04
C GLY A 777 -20.75 5.29 28.81
N ILE A 778 -21.48 6.08 28.02
CA ILE A 778 -22.09 5.65 26.75
C ILE A 778 -21.71 6.66 25.67
N TYR A 779 -21.17 6.17 24.56
CA TYR A 779 -20.99 6.94 23.34
C TYR A 779 -22.24 6.79 22.46
N VAL A 780 -22.66 7.91 21.86
CA VAL A 780 -23.87 7.98 21.04
C VAL A 780 -23.58 8.81 19.80
N MET A 781 -23.90 8.29 18.63
CA MET A 781 -23.85 8.98 17.34
C MET A 781 -25.25 9.12 16.77
N GLY A 782 -25.64 10.33 16.40
CA GLY A 782 -26.97 10.57 15.80
C GLY A 782 -27.11 9.95 14.41
N CYS A 783 -28.23 9.28 14.18
CA CYS A 783 -28.66 8.70 12.90
C CYS A 783 -29.99 9.34 12.45
N GLY A 784 -30.41 9.06 11.23
CA GLY A 784 -31.70 9.55 10.74
C GLY A 784 -31.76 11.07 10.54
N ASP A 785 -32.87 11.67 10.94
CA ASP A 785 -33.18 13.10 10.77
C ASP A 785 -32.80 13.98 11.99
N ASN A 786 -32.52 13.38 13.15
CA ASN A 786 -32.26 14.11 14.40
C ASN A 786 -30.78 14.02 14.80
N SER A 787 -30.05 15.14 14.69
CA SER A 787 -28.62 15.23 15.10
C SER A 787 -27.69 14.29 14.32
N PHE A 788 -27.96 14.05 13.02
CA PHE A 788 -27.13 13.18 12.18
C PHE A 788 -25.65 13.56 12.23
N GLY A 789 -24.78 12.59 12.55
CA GLY A 789 -23.33 12.78 12.61
C GLY A 789 -22.82 13.54 13.85
N GLU A 790 -23.67 13.84 14.83
CA GLU A 790 -23.23 14.42 16.11
C GLU A 790 -22.82 13.33 17.11
N LEU A 791 -21.50 13.23 17.38
CA LEU A 791 -20.95 12.34 18.40
C LEU A 791 -21.02 12.96 19.80
N SER A 792 -21.61 12.24 20.74
CA SER A 792 -21.69 12.64 22.15
C SER A 792 -21.25 11.51 23.08
N PHE A 793 -20.48 11.85 24.11
CA PHE A 793 -20.10 10.95 25.20
C PHE A 793 -20.81 11.36 26.49
N TYR A 794 -21.62 10.44 27.03
CA TYR A 794 -22.33 10.59 28.29
C TYR A 794 -21.57 9.85 29.39
N GLY A 795 -20.67 10.57 30.06
CA GLY A 795 -19.73 10.02 31.03
C GLY A 795 -20.22 10.02 32.47
N VAL A 796 -19.59 9.19 33.29
CA VAL A 796 -19.72 9.23 34.76
C VAL A 796 -18.97 10.45 35.31
N ARG A 797 -19.52 11.10 36.36
CA ARG A 797 -19.05 12.40 36.86
C ARG A 797 -17.58 12.49 37.32
N GLU A 798 -16.98 11.38 37.73
CA GLU A 798 -15.58 11.35 38.21
C GLU A 798 -14.72 10.57 37.20
N SER A 799 -13.81 11.29 36.54
CA SER A 799 -12.78 10.73 35.64
C SER A 799 -11.99 9.61 36.34
N GLY A 800 -11.92 8.45 35.70
CA GLY A 800 -11.28 7.23 36.22
C GLY A 800 -11.91 6.57 37.45
N LEU A 801 -13.08 7.02 37.94
CA LEU A 801 -13.74 6.47 39.12
C LEU A 801 -15.25 6.32 38.92
N SER A 802 -15.70 5.09 38.70
CA SER A 802 -17.13 4.75 38.65
C SER A 802 -17.47 3.65 39.65
N ARG A 803 -18.70 3.72 40.20
CA ARG A 803 -19.32 2.66 41.01
C ARG A 803 -20.33 1.85 40.21
N LEU A 804 -20.56 2.22 38.95
CA LEU A 804 -21.46 1.52 38.05
C LEU A 804 -20.69 0.37 37.41
N LEU A 805 -21.27 -0.82 37.43
CA LEU A 805 -20.74 -2.00 36.75
C LEU A 805 -20.98 -1.85 35.25
N GLY A 806 -19.96 -2.13 34.46
CA GLY A 806 -20.07 -2.20 33.00
C GLY A 806 -20.76 -3.49 32.54
N PRO A 807 -21.12 -3.57 31.25
CA PRO A 807 -21.68 -4.79 30.67
C PRO A 807 -20.81 -6.04 30.84
N GLY A 808 -19.48 -5.93 30.75
CA GLY A 808 -18.56 -7.04 30.95
C GLY A 808 -18.72 -7.66 32.33
N ALA A 809 -18.72 -6.81 33.37
CA ALA A 809 -18.92 -7.22 34.75
C ALA A 809 -20.30 -7.86 34.99
N ALA A 810 -21.31 -7.49 34.21
CA ALA A 810 -22.67 -8.03 34.35
C ALA A 810 -22.85 -9.42 33.69
N VAL A 811 -21.99 -9.75 32.71
CA VAL A 811 -22.00 -11.05 32.02
C VAL A 811 -21.21 -12.11 32.80
N GLN A 812 -20.23 -11.69 33.62
CA GLN A 812 -19.46 -12.55 34.52
C GLN A 812 -20.25 -12.97 35.77
#